data_AF-A0A957GSM0-F1
#
_entry.id   AF-A0A957GSM0-F1
#
_cell.length_a   1.000
_cell.length_b   1.000
_cell.length_c   1.000
_cell.angle_alpha   90.00
_cell.angle_beta   90.00
_cell.angle_gamma   90.00
#
_symmetry.space_group_name_H-M   'P 1'
#
loop_
_entity.id
_entity.type
_entity.pdbx_description
1 polymer ?
#
loop_
_entity_poly.entity_id
_entity_poly.type
_entity_poly.pdbx_seq_one_letter_code
_entity_poly.pdbx_strand_id
1 'polypeptide(L)'
;MSETKPKKPSDETPKAPREQPTKPKQGKADDVDYVSLLDLMREQANLGGVPPAAGEPTQTAPIPLHSLPPEKREDEPGTQTMTPLPETPKRPFTPSPLPLSPDELTPTEERPLEQDEDATTIQPRVAFPGQTKPRPRPNIGEAPTEIHRRPQRSDTPQRGDLPMGPPKREGQTGTPAPRPPQRQQPPQRSTQLQRTQPQQPMRQQPARQQPQQEDRVGRRPAASPQPVAAPQPRNWGSCLVRGTIISLVLLLVGTAVAIAGAAISYTVIASALPAPTELSARASTFETARIFDRNGNLLYALADPNAGNRTRVTLAEIDPDLINATIATEDARFYQNPGFDPIGIARAVVQAAQEREFVSGASTITQQLVRATLLDEDERTQRTFTRKVREIVLSAEISRTYTKEEILELYLNEIYYGNLAYGIEAAANTYFGKSAQDLTLAEASLLAGLPQAPALWDPYTAPDKAIGRQWEVLSLMLAQGYVTLDEAQAALEEMNRNIGSMTPPQVQINHPHFTFTVLQQAEDTLGAQSIYRGGLRIQTTLDPDVQRLAEQVMAEQRGNINAAGANNAAMVVLNPATGEILALVGSLDFNSEEISGQVNMALQPRQPGSSIKPFVYLSAMEQGWTPSTLLWDVPTQFPDGTNPPYVPKNFDDEFHGPLRLRPALGNSYNIPAVKALEYVGVCDFINNVQKVG
;
A
#
# COMPACT_ATOMS: atom_id res chain seq x y z
N MET A 1 -54.16 52.51 2.58
CA MET A 1 -53.63 52.92 3.91
C MET A 1 -52.40 52.05 4.16
N SER A 2 -51.16 52.54 4.21
CA SER A 2 -50.57 53.67 4.95
C SER A 2 -49.90 53.18 6.25
N GLU A 3 -48.56 53.11 6.18
CA GLU A 3 -47.51 53.43 7.19
C GLU A 3 -47.72 53.04 8.67
N THR A 4 -46.70 52.52 9.37
CA THR A 4 -45.54 53.33 9.83
C THR A 4 -44.32 52.51 10.32
N LYS A 5 -43.18 53.20 10.51
CA LYS A 5 -41.89 52.80 11.15
C LYS A 5 -41.63 53.77 12.36
N PRO A 6 -40.56 53.73 13.21
CA PRO A 6 -39.19 53.18 13.00
C PRO A 6 -38.39 52.58 14.23
N LYS A 7 -37.15 52.08 13.97
CA LYS A 7 -35.81 52.18 14.69
C LYS A 7 -35.72 52.34 16.25
N LYS A 8 -34.66 51.95 17.02
CA LYS A 8 -33.29 51.32 16.94
C LYS A 8 -32.80 51.04 18.42
N PRO A 9 -31.54 50.69 18.81
CA PRO A 9 -30.38 49.99 18.17
C PRO A 9 -29.64 48.92 19.05
N SER A 10 -28.50 48.44 18.53
CA SER A 10 -27.25 47.98 19.19
C SER A 10 -26.98 46.50 19.45
N ASP A 11 -25.76 45.94 19.25
CA ASP A 11 -24.60 46.05 18.30
C ASP A 11 -23.46 45.15 18.93
N GLU A 12 -22.39 44.58 18.31
CA GLU A 12 -21.79 44.61 16.97
C GLU A 12 -21.15 43.21 16.57
N THR A 13 -19.85 43.10 16.20
CA THR A 13 -19.23 41.93 15.49
C THR A 13 -17.83 41.49 16.05
N PRO A 14 -17.12 40.46 15.50
CA PRO A 14 -16.21 40.63 14.34
C PRO A 14 -16.14 39.45 13.33
N LYS A 15 -15.54 39.70 12.14
CA LYS A 15 -15.27 38.69 11.07
C LYS A 15 -14.07 39.10 10.20
N ALA A 16 -13.42 38.15 9.50
CA ALA A 16 -12.21 38.39 8.68
C ALA A 16 -12.46 38.28 7.14
N PRO A 17 -11.69 38.97 6.28
CA PRO A 17 -11.87 38.98 4.81
C PRO A 17 -10.86 38.12 4.02
N ARG A 18 -11.12 37.96 2.70
CA ARG A 18 -10.21 37.41 1.67
C ARG A 18 -9.77 38.52 0.71
N GLU A 19 -8.60 38.39 0.07
CA GLU A 19 -8.19 39.17 -1.11
C GLU A 19 -7.53 38.29 -2.20
N GLN A 20 -7.28 38.88 -3.38
CA GLN A 20 -6.84 38.22 -4.62
C GLN A 20 -5.36 38.52 -4.95
N PRO A 21 -4.63 37.62 -5.64
CA PRO A 21 -3.27 37.89 -6.12
C PRO A 21 -3.26 38.75 -7.39
N THR A 22 -2.25 39.61 -7.54
CA THR A 22 -2.08 40.53 -8.68
C THR A 22 -0.86 40.16 -9.56
N LYS A 23 -0.85 40.61 -10.83
CA LYS A 23 0.25 40.35 -11.77
C LYS A 23 1.51 41.18 -11.45
N PRO A 24 2.72 40.60 -11.50
CA PRO A 24 3.97 41.36 -11.56
C PRO A 24 4.23 41.96 -12.95
N LYS A 25 5.22 42.87 -13.05
CA LYS A 25 5.56 43.61 -14.27
C LYS A 25 6.78 43.03 -14.99
N GLN A 26 6.89 43.30 -16.29
CA GLN A 26 8.06 42.99 -17.12
C GLN A 26 9.28 43.87 -16.74
N GLY A 27 10.47 43.30 -16.88
CA GLY A 27 11.76 43.99 -17.00
C GLY A 27 12.61 43.27 -18.04
N LYS A 28 13.42 43.99 -18.82
CA LYS A 28 14.33 43.41 -19.83
C LYS A 28 15.68 43.07 -19.20
N ALA A 29 16.27 41.96 -19.64
CA ALA A 29 17.71 41.70 -19.59
C ALA A 29 18.07 40.73 -20.73
N ASP A 30 18.83 41.26 -21.69
CA ASP A 30 19.80 40.67 -22.63
C ASP A 30 19.64 39.20 -23.07
N ASP A 31 19.45 39.01 -24.39
CA ASP A 31 19.35 37.71 -25.05
C ASP A 31 20.72 36.99 -25.17
N VAL A 32 20.73 35.68 -24.91
CA VAL A 32 21.82 34.76 -25.29
C VAL A 32 21.15 33.48 -25.82
N ASP A 33 21.04 33.36 -27.14
CA ASP A 33 20.39 32.21 -27.79
C ASP A 33 21.19 30.92 -27.59
N TYR A 34 20.59 29.96 -26.89
CA TYR A 34 21.01 28.56 -26.94
C TYR A 34 20.19 27.83 -28.00
N VAL A 35 20.79 27.65 -29.19
CA VAL A 35 20.20 26.88 -30.30
C VAL A 35 19.95 25.44 -29.85
N SER A 36 18.71 24.96 -29.99
CA SER A 36 18.37 23.56 -29.71
C SER A 36 18.98 22.64 -30.76
N LEU A 37 19.52 21.51 -30.32
CA LEU A 37 20.12 20.52 -31.22
C LEU A 37 19.08 19.91 -32.19
N LEU A 38 17.77 19.97 -31.85
CA LEU A 38 16.70 19.54 -32.75
C LEU A 38 16.45 20.50 -33.93
N ASP A 39 16.72 21.80 -33.78
CA ASP A 39 16.48 22.77 -34.86
C ASP A 39 17.52 22.62 -35.98
N LEU A 40 18.78 22.36 -35.61
CA LEU A 40 19.88 22.04 -36.53
C LEU A 40 19.64 20.77 -37.36
N MET A 41 18.74 19.88 -36.94
CA MET A 41 18.41 18.65 -37.68
C MET A 41 17.23 18.79 -38.64
N ARG A 42 16.50 19.92 -38.64
CA ARG A 42 15.35 20.13 -39.54
C ARG A 42 15.69 20.86 -40.85
N GLU A 43 16.82 21.58 -40.93
CA GLU A 43 17.09 22.51 -42.04
C GLU A 43 17.78 21.89 -43.28
N GLN A 44 17.90 20.56 -43.39
CA GLN A 44 18.42 19.90 -44.60
C GLN A 44 17.34 19.23 -45.49
N ALA A 45 16.05 19.33 -45.14
CA ALA A 45 14.98 18.59 -45.78
C ALA A 45 13.81 19.45 -46.32
N ASN A 46 14.11 20.50 -47.12
CA ASN A 46 13.40 20.86 -48.37
C ASN A 46 13.75 22.27 -48.89
N LEU A 47 14.34 22.36 -50.09
CA LEU A 47 14.37 23.56 -50.95
C LEU A 47 13.91 23.14 -52.36
N GLY A 48 12.70 23.54 -52.80
CA GLY A 48 12.09 22.85 -53.95
C GLY A 48 10.84 23.41 -54.66
N GLY A 49 10.60 24.73 -54.73
CA GLY A 49 9.76 25.34 -55.78
C GLY A 49 8.22 25.38 -55.60
N VAL A 50 7.61 26.46 -56.14
CA VAL A 50 6.20 26.93 -56.01
C VAL A 50 6.01 28.09 -57.03
N PRO A 51 4.83 28.60 -57.47
CA PRO A 51 3.48 28.59 -56.84
C PRO A 51 2.30 27.91 -57.62
N PRO A 52 1.31 28.57 -58.35
CA PRO A 52 -0.10 28.32 -57.98
C PRO A 52 -1.19 28.20 -59.09
N ALA A 53 -2.40 27.76 -58.69
CA ALA A 53 -3.69 28.24 -59.20
C ALA A 53 -4.80 28.05 -58.13
N ALA A 54 -5.86 28.86 -58.14
CA ALA A 54 -6.80 29.03 -57.01
C ALA A 54 -8.20 28.38 -57.21
N GLY A 55 -8.97 28.21 -56.11
CA GLY A 55 -10.44 28.00 -56.16
C GLY A 55 -11.05 27.34 -54.91
N GLU A 56 -11.99 28.02 -54.24
CA GLU A 56 -12.90 27.47 -53.20
C GLU A 56 -14.36 27.32 -53.75
N PRO A 57 -15.43 27.10 -52.96
CA PRO A 57 -15.94 25.74 -52.68
C PRO A 57 -17.45 25.56 -52.94
N THR A 58 -17.97 24.32 -52.97
CA THR A 58 -19.43 24.08 -52.87
C THR A 58 -19.78 22.68 -52.29
N GLN A 59 -20.94 22.57 -51.65
CA GLN A 59 -21.51 21.33 -51.08
C GLN A 59 -22.37 20.56 -52.11
N THR A 60 -22.45 19.23 -52.02
CA THR A 60 -23.69 18.45 -52.31
C THR A 60 -23.61 16.99 -51.82
N ALA A 61 -24.74 16.28 -51.84
CA ALA A 61 -24.94 14.92 -51.28
C ALA A 61 -25.39 13.91 -52.39
N PRO A 62 -25.58 12.60 -52.10
CA PRO A 62 -25.38 11.50 -53.08
C PRO A 62 -26.62 11.01 -53.87
N ILE A 63 -26.38 10.16 -54.88
CA ILE A 63 -27.37 9.52 -55.79
C ILE A 63 -26.89 8.10 -56.25
N PRO A 64 -27.72 7.19 -56.82
CA PRO A 64 -27.94 5.87 -56.17
C PRO A 64 -28.20 4.62 -57.07
N LEU A 65 -28.65 3.52 -56.41
CA LEU A 65 -29.75 2.59 -56.78
C LEU A 65 -29.59 1.44 -57.81
N HIS A 66 -30.01 0.23 -57.37
CA HIS A 66 -30.83 -0.80 -58.06
C HIS A 66 -31.17 -1.91 -57.01
N SER A 67 -32.27 -2.69 -57.01
CA SER A 67 -33.66 -2.54 -57.53
C SER A 67 -34.61 -3.59 -56.87
N LEU A 68 -35.92 -3.53 -57.16
CA LEU A 68 -37.02 -4.45 -56.73
C LEU A 68 -37.72 -5.02 -58.03
N PRO A 69 -38.95 -5.62 -58.13
CA PRO A 69 -40.10 -5.77 -57.19
C PRO A 69 -40.87 -7.17 -57.26
N PRO A 70 -42.22 -7.34 -57.17
CA PRO A 70 -43.00 -7.55 -55.92
C PRO A 70 -44.22 -8.56 -55.95
N GLU A 71 -45.11 -8.50 -54.91
CA GLU A 71 -46.56 -8.92 -54.86
C GLU A 71 -46.92 -10.45 -54.78
N LYS A 72 -48.09 -10.99 -54.35
CA LYS A 72 -49.48 -10.63 -53.80
C LYS A 72 -50.17 -11.96 -53.30
N ARG A 73 -51.32 -12.11 -52.59
CA ARG A 73 -52.16 -11.35 -51.59
C ARG A 73 -53.35 -12.22 -51.05
N GLU A 74 -54.10 -11.70 -50.06
CA GLU A 74 -55.57 -11.87 -49.76
C GLU A 74 -56.21 -13.15 -49.09
N ASP A 75 -57.04 -12.86 -48.05
CA ASP A 75 -58.37 -13.38 -47.63
C ASP A 75 -58.65 -14.67 -46.79
N GLU A 76 -59.88 -14.72 -46.20
CA GLU A 76 -60.34 -15.50 -45.03
C GLU A 76 -61.24 -16.78 -45.34
N PRO A 77 -62.24 -17.21 -44.52
CA PRO A 77 -62.10 -18.19 -43.41
C PRO A 77 -63.00 -19.46 -43.52
N GLY A 78 -62.81 -20.44 -42.61
CA GLY A 78 -63.64 -21.67 -42.53
C GLY A 78 -63.78 -22.28 -41.13
N THR A 79 -64.98 -22.76 -40.77
CA THR A 79 -65.45 -23.06 -39.38
C THR A 79 -65.59 -24.56 -39.06
N GLN A 80 -65.82 -24.90 -37.78
CA GLN A 80 -66.32 -26.20 -37.21
C GLN A 80 -65.24 -27.29 -36.94
N THR A 81 -65.33 -28.20 -35.94
CA THR A 81 -66.36 -28.50 -34.89
C THR A 81 -65.73 -29.18 -33.64
N MET A 82 -66.46 -29.27 -32.52
CA MET A 82 -66.06 -29.99 -31.29
C MET A 82 -66.51 -31.47 -31.26
N THR A 83 -65.75 -32.36 -30.59
CA THR A 83 -66.26 -33.34 -29.57
C THR A 83 -65.09 -34.08 -28.84
N PRO A 84 -65.29 -34.69 -27.64
CA PRO A 84 -64.20 -35.06 -26.72
C PRO A 84 -63.94 -36.58 -26.54
N LEU A 85 -62.94 -36.93 -25.72
CA LEU A 85 -62.68 -38.29 -25.19
C LEU A 85 -62.49 -38.29 -23.63
N PRO A 86 -62.60 -39.46 -22.95
CA PRO A 86 -62.96 -39.54 -21.53
C PRO A 86 -61.80 -39.78 -20.52
N GLU A 87 -62.14 -39.78 -19.23
CA GLU A 87 -61.21 -39.83 -18.09
C GLU A 87 -60.82 -41.24 -17.57
N THR A 88 -59.62 -41.33 -16.96
CA THR A 88 -59.24 -42.24 -15.83
C THR A 88 -59.12 -43.77 -16.11
N PRO A 89 -58.42 -44.58 -15.25
CA PRO A 89 -58.01 -44.32 -13.86
C PRO A 89 -56.54 -44.59 -13.45
N LYS A 90 -56.24 -44.13 -12.22
CA LYS A 90 -54.93 -44.22 -11.53
C LYS A 90 -54.68 -45.61 -10.94
N ARG A 91 -53.41 -45.94 -10.66
CA ARG A 91 -52.99 -46.95 -9.67
C ARG A 91 -51.88 -46.38 -8.77
N PRO A 92 -51.77 -46.80 -7.49
CA PRO A 92 -50.79 -46.27 -6.55
C PRO A 92 -49.46 -47.05 -6.56
N PHE A 93 -48.36 -46.36 -6.25
CA PHE A 93 -47.07 -46.99 -5.92
C PHE A 93 -46.92 -47.16 -4.40
N THR A 94 -46.24 -48.22 -3.98
CA THR A 94 -45.76 -48.43 -2.60
C THR A 94 -44.26 -48.70 -2.63
N PRO A 95 -43.46 -48.14 -1.70
CA PRO A 95 -42.03 -48.38 -1.64
C PRO A 95 -41.69 -49.62 -0.80
N SER A 96 -40.54 -50.24 -1.06
CA SER A 96 -39.88 -51.17 -0.13
C SER A 96 -38.36 -51.08 -0.32
N PRO A 97 -37.55 -50.87 0.75
CA PRO A 97 -36.12 -50.63 0.64
C PRO A 97 -35.27 -51.89 0.90
N LEU A 98 -34.15 -52.03 0.19
CA LEU A 98 -33.03 -52.92 0.55
C LEU A 98 -31.68 -52.23 0.21
N PRO A 99 -30.54 -52.67 0.78
CA PRO A 99 -29.45 -51.76 1.14
C PRO A 99 -28.28 -51.69 0.13
N LEU A 100 -27.42 -50.69 0.36
CA LEU A 100 -26.11 -50.54 -0.28
C LEU A 100 -25.05 -51.45 0.37
N SER A 101 -24.00 -51.75 -0.39
CA SER A 101 -22.68 -52.19 0.09
C SER A 101 -21.62 -51.65 -0.89
N PRO A 102 -20.40 -51.31 -0.43
CA PRO A 102 -19.40 -50.59 -1.22
C PRO A 102 -18.46 -51.52 -2.01
N ASP A 103 -17.43 -50.90 -2.61
CA ASP A 103 -16.25 -51.48 -3.27
C ASP A 103 -16.54 -52.09 -4.68
N GLU A 104 -15.72 -51.90 -5.73
CA GLU A 104 -14.40 -51.24 -5.85
C GLU A 104 -14.09 -50.87 -7.34
N LEU A 105 -12.91 -50.25 -7.58
CA LEU A 105 -12.16 -50.13 -8.85
C LEU A 105 -12.54 -49.05 -9.88
N THR A 106 -11.60 -48.80 -10.82
CA THR A 106 -11.40 -47.53 -11.56
C THR A 106 -11.32 -47.72 -13.11
N PRO A 107 -10.69 -46.85 -13.92
CA PRO A 107 -11.37 -46.13 -15.01
C PRO A 107 -11.21 -46.74 -16.42
N THR A 108 -12.01 -46.27 -17.37
CA THR A 108 -11.81 -46.44 -18.82
C THR A 108 -12.37 -45.22 -19.59
N GLU A 109 -11.90 -44.99 -20.81
CA GLU A 109 -11.95 -43.70 -21.52
C GLU A 109 -12.85 -43.72 -22.79
N GLU A 110 -12.93 -42.56 -23.45
CA GLU A 110 -13.49 -42.28 -24.80
C GLU A 110 -15.00 -42.00 -24.95
N ARG A 111 -15.35 -41.43 -26.13
CA ARG A 111 -16.53 -40.57 -26.45
C ARG A 111 -17.14 -41.02 -27.81
N PRO A 112 -17.98 -40.24 -28.53
CA PRO A 112 -18.89 -39.12 -28.20
C PRO A 112 -20.32 -39.35 -28.75
N LEU A 113 -21.18 -38.30 -28.71
CA LEU A 113 -22.22 -37.83 -29.67
C LEU A 113 -22.95 -36.66 -28.95
N GLU A 114 -23.07 -35.44 -29.49
CA GLU A 114 -24.05 -34.94 -30.48
C GLU A 114 -25.53 -35.11 -30.03
N GLN A 115 -26.43 -34.12 -30.14
CA GLN A 115 -26.30 -32.66 -30.36
C GLN A 115 -27.66 -31.98 -30.01
N ASP A 116 -27.78 -30.66 -30.19
CA ASP A 116 -29.01 -29.86 -30.36
C ASP A 116 -30.04 -29.79 -29.18
N GLU A 117 -31.03 -28.90 -29.22
CA GLU A 117 -30.94 -27.41 -29.26
C GLU A 117 -32.29 -26.81 -28.81
N ASP A 118 -32.23 -25.85 -27.87
CA ASP A 118 -33.08 -24.65 -27.68
C ASP A 118 -34.64 -24.69 -27.63
N ALA A 119 -35.19 -23.57 -27.14
CA ALA A 119 -36.57 -23.07 -27.25
C ALA A 119 -37.69 -23.75 -26.40
N THR A 120 -38.78 -23.07 -26.00
CA THR A 120 -39.18 -21.67 -26.28
C THR A 120 -39.87 -20.98 -25.09
N THR A 121 -39.60 -19.68 -24.94
CA THR A 121 -40.32 -18.71 -24.08
C THR A 121 -41.80 -18.53 -24.44
N ILE A 122 -42.67 -18.32 -23.44
CA ILE A 122 -43.95 -17.60 -23.62
C ILE A 122 -44.10 -16.48 -22.58
N GLN A 123 -44.18 -15.25 -23.08
CA GLN A 123 -44.81 -14.08 -22.43
C GLN A 123 -46.08 -13.71 -23.28
N PRO A 124 -46.78 -12.56 -23.13
CA PRO A 124 -46.77 -11.53 -22.08
C PRO A 124 -48.19 -11.10 -21.62
N ARG A 125 -48.28 -10.10 -20.73
CA ARG A 125 -49.14 -8.92 -20.99
C ARG A 125 -48.77 -7.69 -20.16
N VAL A 126 -49.02 -6.51 -20.73
CA VAL A 126 -48.67 -5.18 -20.20
C VAL A 126 -49.87 -4.23 -20.34
N ALA A 127 -50.17 -3.42 -19.33
CA ALA A 127 -50.96 -2.19 -19.45
C ALA A 127 -50.73 -1.22 -18.27
N PHE A 128 -50.63 0.08 -18.57
CA PHE A 128 -50.56 1.24 -17.66
C PHE A 128 -51.86 2.09 -17.83
N PRO A 129 -51.99 3.36 -17.35
CA PRO A 129 -51.59 4.05 -16.11
C PRO A 129 -52.80 4.74 -15.38
N GLY A 130 -52.61 5.41 -14.22
CA GLY A 130 -53.68 6.22 -13.58
C GLY A 130 -53.28 7.09 -12.35
N GLN A 131 -54.13 8.05 -11.94
CA GLN A 131 -53.90 9.07 -10.86
C GLN A 131 -55.24 9.42 -10.13
N THR A 132 -55.41 10.30 -9.11
CA THR A 132 -54.61 11.39 -8.49
C THR A 132 -54.91 11.62 -6.98
N LYS A 133 -53.92 12.17 -6.22
CA LYS A 133 -54.08 13.17 -5.11
C LYS A 133 -54.78 12.75 -3.77
N PRO A 134 -54.70 13.56 -2.66
CA PRO A 134 -54.69 13.03 -1.27
C PRO A 134 -55.67 13.64 -0.22
N ARG A 135 -55.53 13.18 1.06
CA ARG A 135 -56.13 13.65 2.35
C ARG A 135 -57.58 13.16 2.66
N PRO A 136 -58.05 13.12 3.94
CA PRO A 136 -57.61 13.86 5.15
C PRO A 136 -57.27 13.02 6.42
N ARG A 137 -57.08 13.70 7.57
CA ARG A 137 -56.94 13.12 8.93
C ARG A 137 -58.17 13.45 9.81
N PRO A 138 -58.57 12.55 10.74
CA PRO A 138 -59.26 12.90 11.99
C PRO A 138 -58.27 13.25 13.13
N ASN A 139 -58.79 13.56 14.33
CA ASN A 139 -58.03 13.92 15.54
C ASN A 139 -58.80 13.43 16.80
N ILE A 140 -58.26 13.68 18.01
CA ILE A 140 -58.76 13.27 19.36
C ILE A 140 -58.31 11.83 19.73
N GLY A 141 -57.74 11.56 20.93
CA GLY A 141 -57.32 12.48 22.01
C GLY A 141 -56.72 11.78 23.24
N GLU A 142 -56.21 12.59 24.18
CA GLU A 142 -55.69 12.25 25.53
C GLU A 142 -54.34 11.51 25.66
N ALA A 143 -53.72 11.62 26.85
CA ALA A 143 -52.30 11.35 27.17
C ALA A 143 -52.11 11.33 28.72
N PRO A 144 -50.89 11.37 29.33
CA PRO A 144 -49.54 10.96 28.89
C PRO A 144 -48.89 9.95 29.89
N THR A 145 -47.61 9.59 29.73
CA THR A 145 -46.78 9.05 30.84
C THR A 145 -45.29 9.41 30.65
N GLU A 146 -44.58 9.69 31.73
CA GLU A 146 -43.23 10.28 31.72
C GLU A 146 -42.08 9.26 31.77
N ILE A 147 -40.94 9.62 31.16
CA ILE A 147 -39.69 8.86 31.21
C ILE A 147 -38.99 9.08 32.56
N HIS A 148 -38.93 8.04 33.39
CA HIS A 148 -38.29 8.13 34.71
C HIS A 148 -36.75 8.00 34.66
N ARG A 149 -36.07 8.80 35.49
CA ARG A 149 -34.60 8.84 35.59
C ARG A 149 -34.02 7.73 36.48
N ARG A 150 -32.80 7.30 36.14
CA ARG A 150 -31.93 6.46 36.96
C ARG A 150 -31.53 7.16 38.28
N PRO A 151 -31.70 6.56 39.47
CA PRO A 151 -31.24 7.15 40.72
C PRO A 151 -29.72 6.98 40.90
N GLN A 152 -29.09 7.97 41.53
CA GLN A 152 -27.73 7.84 42.06
C GLN A 152 -27.76 7.18 43.45
N ARG A 153 -26.65 6.57 43.87
CA ARG A 153 -26.40 6.20 45.27
C ARG A 153 -25.08 6.83 45.73
N SER A 154 -25.12 7.38 46.93
CA SER A 154 -23.97 7.84 47.70
C SER A 154 -24.30 7.67 49.17
N ASP A 155 -23.50 6.93 49.93
CA ASP A 155 -23.36 7.17 51.38
C ASP A 155 -22.11 6.51 51.95
N THR A 156 -21.72 6.91 53.17
CA THR A 156 -20.36 6.80 53.70
C THR A 156 -20.23 5.78 54.85
N PRO A 157 -19.15 4.98 54.95
CA PRO A 157 -18.95 4.03 56.05
C PRO A 157 -18.37 4.66 57.34
N GLN A 158 -18.67 4.06 58.50
CA GLN A 158 -18.05 4.35 59.81
C GLN A 158 -17.05 3.24 60.23
N ARG A 159 -16.25 3.50 61.28
CA ARG A 159 -15.20 2.60 61.83
C ARG A 159 -15.73 1.64 62.91
N GLY A 160 -15.01 0.53 63.15
CA GLY A 160 -15.30 -0.38 64.29
C GLY A 160 -14.37 -1.60 64.47
N ASP A 161 -13.06 -1.37 64.65
CA ASP A 161 -12.07 -2.23 65.36
C ASP A 161 -11.76 -3.70 64.89
N LEU A 162 -10.84 -4.34 65.63
CA LEU A 162 -9.96 -5.49 65.30
C LEU A 162 -10.06 -6.58 66.42
N PRO A 163 -9.27 -7.69 66.49
CA PRO A 163 -8.23 -8.25 65.58
C PRO A 163 -8.34 -9.78 65.31
N MET A 164 -7.44 -10.33 64.46
CA MET A 164 -6.67 -11.60 64.65
C MET A 164 -5.85 -11.95 63.37
N GLY A 165 -4.81 -12.78 63.49
CA GLY A 165 -3.93 -13.24 62.38
C GLY A 165 -3.41 -14.68 62.62
N PRO A 166 -2.29 -15.16 62.00
CA PRO A 166 -1.32 -14.50 61.11
C PRO A 166 -1.61 -14.81 59.61
N PRO A 167 -0.92 -15.66 58.78
CA PRO A 167 0.28 -16.51 58.92
C PRO A 167 1.53 -15.95 58.14
N LYS A 168 2.35 -16.83 57.52
CA LYS A 168 3.52 -16.60 56.61
C LYS A 168 3.63 -17.82 55.65
N ARG A 169 4.47 -17.97 54.61
CA ARG A 169 5.59 -17.19 54.01
C ARG A 169 5.87 -17.67 52.55
N GLU A 170 6.91 -17.09 51.92
CA GLU A 170 7.62 -17.51 50.68
C GLU A 170 6.90 -17.25 49.34
N GLY A 171 7.57 -16.90 48.23
CA GLY A 171 9.02 -16.74 47.97
C GLY A 171 9.39 -15.53 47.08
N GLN A 172 10.66 -15.44 46.66
CA GLN A 172 11.20 -14.43 45.72
C GLN A 172 11.03 -14.93 44.26
N THR A 173 11.19 -14.20 43.15
CA THR A 173 11.92 -12.95 42.79
C THR A 173 11.19 -12.20 41.64
N GLY A 174 11.37 -10.87 41.48
CA GLY A 174 10.92 -10.16 40.27
C GLY A 174 11.44 -8.72 40.15
N THR A 175 12.01 -8.37 38.99
CA THR A 175 12.68 -7.08 38.71
C THR A 175 11.67 -6.00 38.24
N PRO A 176 11.73 -4.75 38.73
CA PRO A 176 10.87 -3.67 38.25
C PRO A 176 11.35 -3.05 36.92
N ALA A 177 10.41 -2.68 36.05
CA ALA A 177 10.69 -2.07 34.75
C ALA A 177 11.19 -0.60 34.83
N PRO A 178 11.99 -0.13 33.85
CA PRO A 178 12.49 1.25 33.81
C PRO A 178 11.38 2.26 33.44
N ARG A 179 11.48 3.47 33.98
CA ARG A 179 10.64 4.63 33.62
C ARG A 179 11.35 5.52 32.59
N PRO A 180 10.61 6.25 31.73
CA PRO A 180 11.20 7.13 30.72
C PRO A 180 11.94 8.33 31.34
N PRO A 181 13.04 8.80 30.73
CA PRO A 181 13.83 9.93 31.22
C PRO A 181 13.13 11.28 30.98
N GLN A 182 13.22 12.19 31.95
CA GLN A 182 12.67 13.55 31.84
C GLN A 182 13.62 14.49 31.06
N ARG A 183 13.09 15.25 30.10
CA ARG A 183 13.82 16.36 29.46
C ARG A 183 14.14 17.46 30.48
N GLN A 184 15.43 17.76 30.67
CA GLN A 184 15.87 18.95 31.39
C GLN A 184 15.84 20.17 30.44
N GLN A 185 15.40 21.33 30.94
CA GLN A 185 15.40 22.60 30.20
C GLN A 185 16.54 23.51 30.72
N PRO A 186 17.26 24.24 29.85
CA PRO A 186 18.16 25.31 30.28
C PRO A 186 17.39 26.52 30.83
N PRO A 187 17.93 27.26 31.82
CA PRO A 187 17.23 28.37 32.46
C PRO A 187 17.18 29.64 31.60
N GLN A 188 16.02 30.30 31.58
CA GLN A 188 15.88 31.65 31.05
C GLN A 188 16.43 32.68 32.05
N ARG A 189 17.01 33.78 31.54
CA ARG A 189 17.35 34.96 32.36
C ARG A 189 16.73 36.21 31.74
N SER A 190 15.96 36.94 32.54
CA SER A 190 15.18 38.11 32.12
C SER A 190 15.83 39.42 32.50
N THR A 191 15.82 40.40 31.58
CA THR A 191 15.96 41.83 31.90
C THR A 191 15.01 42.62 31.00
N GLN A 192 14.32 43.60 31.59
CA GLN A 192 13.24 44.36 30.93
C GLN A 192 13.66 45.82 30.63
N LEU A 193 13.25 46.30 29.45
CA LEU A 193 12.94 47.71 29.13
C LEU A 193 14.14 48.70 29.16
N GLN A 194 14.12 49.88 28.51
CA GLN A 194 13.00 50.65 27.94
C GLN A 194 13.47 51.57 26.76
N ARG A 195 12.54 51.97 25.87
CA ARG A 195 12.38 53.27 25.12
C ARG A 195 13.62 54.18 24.82
N THR A 196 13.81 54.81 23.64
CA THR A 196 13.03 54.86 22.36
C THR A 196 13.89 55.34 21.16
N GLN A 197 13.31 55.29 19.95
CA GLN A 197 13.65 55.94 18.66
C GLN A 197 13.96 57.47 18.72
N PRO A 198 14.49 58.16 17.66
CA PRO A 198 14.25 57.88 16.23
C PRO A 198 15.34 58.15 15.14
N GLN A 199 15.09 57.51 13.98
CA GLN A 199 15.25 57.97 12.57
C GLN A 199 16.63 58.18 11.87
N GLN A 200 16.58 57.79 10.58
CA GLN A 200 17.47 58.01 9.42
C GLN A 200 17.41 59.49 8.93
N PRO A 201 18.22 60.02 7.94
CA PRO A 201 18.60 59.32 6.69
C PRO A 201 19.85 59.77 5.86
N MET A 202 19.96 59.15 4.67
CA MET A 202 20.54 59.64 3.38
C MET A 202 22.08 59.74 3.15
N ARG A 203 22.54 58.90 2.19
CA ARG A 203 22.94 59.26 0.81
C ARG A 203 24.08 60.28 0.55
N GLN A 204 25.20 59.76 0.02
CA GLN A 204 26.10 60.27 -1.04
C GLN A 204 26.64 61.74 -1.02
N GLN A 205 27.99 61.84 -1.10
CA GLN A 205 28.88 62.78 -1.82
C GLN A 205 28.33 64.01 -2.60
N PRO A 206 29.11 65.09 -2.87
CA PRO A 206 30.60 65.18 -2.88
C PRO A 206 31.25 66.48 -2.30
N ALA A 207 32.57 66.65 -2.54
CA ALA A 207 33.28 67.91 -2.89
C ALA A 207 34.32 68.55 -1.91
N ARG A 208 35.61 68.38 -2.30
CA ARG A 208 36.73 69.35 -2.42
C ARG A 208 37.20 70.33 -1.30
N GLN A 209 38.55 70.46 -1.28
CA GLN A 209 39.40 71.62 -0.95
C GLN A 209 39.75 71.97 0.53
N GLN A 210 41.03 71.73 0.89
CA GLN A 210 42.11 72.68 1.31
C GLN A 210 41.75 74.02 2.03
N PRO A 211 42.65 74.61 2.87
CA PRO A 211 44.12 74.51 2.80
C PRO A 211 44.88 74.31 4.14
N GLN A 212 46.20 74.55 4.07
CA GLN A 212 47.29 74.34 5.05
C GLN A 212 47.22 75.24 6.31
N GLN A 213 48.01 74.87 7.33
CA GLN A 213 48.79 75.82 8.13
C GLN A 213 50.17 75.23 8.51
N GLU A 214 51.16 76.09 8.72
CA GLU A 214 52.56 75.76 9.06
C GLU A 214 52.82 75.96 10.56
N ASP A 215 53.85 75.32 11.14
CA ASP A 215 54.76 76.06 12.04
C ASP A 215 56.16 75.41 12.21
N ARG A 216 57.03 76.12 12.96
CA ARG A 216 58.48 76.24 12.72
C ARG A 216 59.45 75.18 13.26
N VAL A 217 60.52 75.07 12.48
CA VAL A 217 61.88 74.52 12.69
C VAL A 217 62.53 74.82 14.07
N GLY A 218 63.27 73.84 14.59
CA GLY A 218 64.39 74.00 15.54
C GLY A 218 65.60 73.13 15.13
N ARG A 219 66.85 73.57 15.40
CA ARG A 219 68.10 72.91 14.93
C ARG A 219 69.06 72.52 16.07
N ARG A 220 69.76 71.37 15.90
CA ARG A 220 71.22 71.09 16.14
C ARG A 220 71.46 69.61 16.55
N PRO A 221 72.70 69.07 16.42
CA PRO A 221 73.71 69.25 15.37
C PRO A 221 74.17 67.88 14.78
N ALA A 222 75.17 67.86 13.91
CA ALA A 222 75.65 66.64 13.23
C ALA A 222 76.85 65.95 13.92
N ALA A 223 77.06 64.67 13.58
CA ALA A 223 78.27 63.89 13.88
C ALA A 223 78.76 63.13 12.63
N SER A 224 80.04 62.76 12.60
CA SER A 224 80.80 62.35 11.40
C SER A 224 80.62 60.86 11.00
N PRO A 225 80.93 60.49 9.73
CA PRO A 225 80.56 59.18 9.17
C PRO A 225 81.55 58.04 9.47
N GLN A 226 81.09 56.79 9.28
CA GLN A 226 81.93 55.59 9.22
C GLN A 226 81.82 54.89 7.84
N PRO A 227 82.77 54.00 7.46
CA PRO A 227 82.92 53.54 6.08
C PRO A 227 81.85 52.54 5.62
N VAL A 228 81.50 52.60 4.34
CA VAL A 228 80.65 51.59 3.68
C VAL A 228 81.47 50.33 3.41
N ALA A 229 81.12 49.21 4.04
CA ALA A 229 81.65 47.91 3.67
C ALA A 229 81.01 47.42 2.35
N ALA A 230 81.82 46.88 1.44
CA ALA A 230 81.33 46.41 0.14
C ALA A 230 80.42 45.18 0.30
N PRO A 231 79.24 45.14 -0.34
CA PRO A 231 78.35 43.99 -0.26
C PRO A 231 78.91 42.80 -1.05
N GLN A 232 79.09 41.65 -0.40
CA GLN A 232 79.46 40.43 -1.10
C GLN A 232 78.30 39.89 -1.97
N PRO A 233 78.58 39.24 -3.11
CA PRO A 233 77.56 38.70 -4.00
C PRO A 233 76.76 37.59 -3.30
N ARG A 234 75.49 37.89 -3.00
CA ARG A 234 74.55 36.95 -2.39
C ARG A 234 74.17 35.89 -3.44
N ASN A 235 74.69 34.66 -3.30
CA ASN A 235 74.42 33.55 -4.24
C ASN A 235 72.96 33.05 -4.16
N TRP A 236 72.06 33.68 -4.92
CA TRP A 236 70.61 33.38 -4.94
C TRP A 236 70.27 31.91 -5.26
N GLY A 237 71.09 31.22 -6.08
CA GLY A 237 70.89 29.79 -6.37
C GLY A 237 70.84 28.90 -5.12
N SER A 238 71.59 29.25 -4.07
CA SER A 238 71.58 28.52 -2.79
C SER A 238 70.28 28.69 -1.99
N CYS A 239 69.56 29.80 -2.18
CA CYS A 239 68.26 30.04 -1.55
C CYS A 239 67.15 29.27 -2.26
N LEU A 240 67.17 29.22 -3.61
CA LEU A 240 66.19 28.47 -4.40
C LEU A 240 66.26 26.97 -4.12
N VAL A 241 67.46 26.38 -4.09
CA VAL A 241 67.66 24.95 -3.78
C VAL A 241 67.23 24.62 -2.34
N ARG A 242 67.49 25.51 -1.37
CA ARG A 242 66.99 25.30 0.01
C ARG A 242 65.48 25.44 0.11
N GLY A 243 64.87 26.38 -0.62
CA GLY A 243 63.42 26.55 -0.70
C GLY A 243 62.73 25.31 -1.25
N THR A 244 63.19 24.77 -2.39
CA THR A 244 62.59 23.56 -2.99
C THR A 244 62.78 22.31 -2.13
N ILE A 245 63.93 22.14 -1.48
CA ILE A 245 64.15 21.03 -0.53
C ILE A 245 63.20 21.15 0.68
N ILE A 246 63.03 22.35 1.24
CA ILE A 246 62.10 22.56 2.36
C ILE A 246 60.65 22.28 1.93
N SER A 247 60.23 22.73 0.73
CA SER A 247 58.90 22.42 0.19
C SER A 247 58.69 20.93 -0.05
N LEU A 248 59.70 20.19 -0.55
CA LEU A 248 59.64 18.74 -0.72
C LEU A 248 59.56 18.00 0.64
N VAL A 249 60.32 18.43 1.64
CA VAL A 249 60.23 17.86 3.00
C VAL A 249 58.87 18.15 3.63
N LEU A 250 58.31 19.36 3.48
CA LEU A 250 56.98 19.69 3.96
C LEU A 250 55.88 18.90 3.24
N LEU A 251 56.01 18.65 1.94
CA LEU A 251 55.11 17.79 1.17
C LEU A 251 55.18 16.32 1.64
N LEU A 252 56.38 15.81 1.90
CA LEU A 252 56.61 14.44 2.35
C LEU A 252 56.16 14.22 3.80
N VAL A 253 56.37 15.20 4.69
CA VAL A 253 55.83 15.20 6.05
C VAL A 253 54.31 15.35 6.02
N GLY A 254 53.76 16.22 5.18
CA GLY A 254 52.31 16.39 5.02
C GLY A 254 51.61 15.13 4.52
N THR A 255 52.19 14.44 3.54
CA THR A 255 51.68 13.13 3.07
C THR A 255 51.87 12.02 4.10
N ALA A 256 52.99 11.97 4.83
CA ALA A 256 53.17 11.02 5.93
C ALA A 256 52.14 11.24 7.07
N VAL A 257 51.84 12.49 7.43
CA VAL A 257 50.80 12.84 8.41
C VAL A 257 49.41 12.51 7.87
N ALA A 258 49.13 12.72 6.58
CA ALA A 258 47.86 12.32 5.97
C ALA A 258 47.68 10.79 5.96
N ILE A 259 48.74 10.02 5.66
CA ILE A 259 48.74 8.55 5.70
C ILE A 259 48.56 8.05 7.14
N ALA A 260 49.26 8.64 8.11
CA ALA A 260 49.09 8.30 9.52
C ALA A 260 47.67 8.64 10.04
N GLY A 261 47.13 9.80 9.64
CA GLY A 261 45.76 10.20 9.94
C GLY A 261 44.74 9.23 9.34
N ALA A 262 44.90 8.84 8.07
CA ALA A 262 44.05 7.87 7.40
C ALA A 262 44.15 6.47 8.06
N ALA A 263 45.35 6.02 8.45
CA ALA A 263 45.54 4.76 9.16
C ALA A 263 44.91 4.76 10.57
N ILE A 264 45.04 5.86 11.32
CA ILE A 264 44.37 6.02 12.62
C ILE A 264 42.85 6.04 12.41
N SER A 265 42.33 6.83 11.47
CA SER A 265 40.90 6.83 11.11
C SER A 265 40.40 5.44 10.73
N TYR A 266 41.15 4.71 9.91
CA TYR A 266 40.85 3.32 9.55
C TYR A 266 40.76 2.41 10.78
N THR A 267 41.75 2.43 11.68
CA THR A 267 41.71 1.59 12.90
C THR A 267 40.55 1.94 13.84
N VAL A 268 40.30 3.23 14.08
CA VAL A 268 39.19 3.69 14.93
C VAL A 268 37.84 3.32 14.32
N ILE A 269 37.67 3.53 13.01
CA ILE A 269 36.44 3.18 12.30
C ILE A 269 36.26 1.65 12.26
N ALA A 270 37.24 0.88 11.79
CA ALA A 270 37.15 -0.58 11.70
C ALA A 270 36.90 -1.25 13.05
N SER A 271 37.44 -0.72 14.16
CA SER A 271 37.17 -1.24 15.52
C SER A 271 35.76 -0.90 16.05
N ALA A 272 35.02 -0.03 15.38
CA ALA A 272 33.69 0.45 15.75
C ALA A 272 32.63 0.17 14.66
N LEU A 273 32.91 -0.76 13.75
CA LEU A 273 31.99 -1.23 12.71
C LEU A 273 31.54 -2.68 13.01
N PRO A 274 30.32 -3.07 12.61
CA PRO A 274 29.90 -4.46 12.66
C PRO A 274 30.76 -5.33 11.73
N ALA A 275 30.87 -6.62 12.03
CA ALA A 275 31.69 -7.52 11.22
C ALA A 275 31.12 -7.61 9.79
N PRO A 276 31.95 -7.60 8.72
CA PRO A 276 31.46 -7.74 7.35
C PRO A 276 30.62 -9.00 7.11
N THR A 277 30.87 -10.08 7.87
CA THR A 277 30.06 -11.31 7.88
C THR A 277 28.60 -11.11 8.33
N GLU A 278 28.27 -9.98 8.95
CA GLU A 278 26.88 -9.59 9.25
C GLU A 278 26.16 -8.99 8.02
N LEU A 279 26.84 -8.70 6.90
CA LEU A 279 26.17 -8.09 5.74
C LEU A 279 25.05 -8.99 5.20
N SER A 280 25.26 -10.31 5.06
CA SER A 280 24.19 -11.25 4.67
C SER A 280 23.06 -11.42 5.70
N ALA A 281 23.23 -10.90 6.92
CA ALA A 281 22.24 -10.92 8.00
C ALA A 281 21.62 -9.53 8.28
N ARG A 282 22.10 -8.48 7.60
CA ARG A 282 21.65 -7.08 7.73
C ARG A 282 21.11 -6.52 6.40
N ALA A 283 21.68 -6.93 5.27
CA ALA A 283 21.00 -6.89 3.99
C ALA A 283 19.73 -7.71 4.12
N SER A 284 18.61 -7.12 3.73
CA SER A 284 17.39 -7.34 4.50
C SER A 284 16.83 -8.76 4.31
N THR A 285 16.74 -9.51 5.42
CA THR A 285 15.97 -10.77 5.49
C THR A 285 14.46 -10.54 5.43
N PHE A 286 14.04 -9.28 5.28
CA PHE A 286 12.69 -8.89 4.94
C PHE A 286 12.37 -9.41 3.54
N GLU A 287 11.42 -10.32 3.43
CA GLU A 287 10.71 -10.60 2.19
C GLU A 287 9.22 -10.35 2.41
N THR A 288 8.51 -9.95 1.35
CA THR A 288 7.08 -9.71 1.42
C THR A 288 6.33 -11.02 1.64
N ALA A 289 5.66 -11.13 2.80
CA ALA A 289 4.74 -12.21 3.06
C ALA A 289 3.58 -12.21 2.06
N ARG A 290 3.14 -13.40 1.68
CA ARG A 290 2.16 -13.61 0.60
C ARG A 290 1.15 -14.67 1.03
N ILE A 291 -0.12 -14.33 0.92
CA ILE A 291 -1.25 -15.21 1.20
C ILE A 291 -1.70 -15.85 -0.12
N PHE A 292 -1.88 -17.16 -0.13
CA PHE A 292 -2.27 -17.95 -1.30
C PHE A 292 -3.52 -18.79 -1.03
N ASP A 293 -4.33 -19.04 -2.05
CA ASP A 293 -5.40 -20.05 -1.98
C ASP A 293 -4.82 -21.48 -1.89
N ARG A 294 -5.68 -22.50 -1.75
CA ARG A 294 -5.24 -23.89 -1.64
C ARG A 294 -4.47 -24.40 -2.87
N ASN A 295 -4.74 -23.83 -4.04
CA ASN A 295 -4.13 -24.19 -5.32
C ASN A 295 -2.81 -23.44 -5.57
N GLY A 296 -2.48 -22.44 -4.74
CA GLY A 296 -1.26 -21.65 -4.81
C GLY A 296 -1.37 -20.34 -5.58
N ASN A 297 -2.59 -19.90 -5.94
CA ASN A 297 -2.83 -18.59 -6.55
C ASN A 297 -2.71 -17.48 -5.49
N LEU A 298 -2.18 -16.31 -5.86
CA LEU A 298 -1.96 -15.21 -4.93
C LEU A 298 -3.29 -14.53 -4.54
N LEU A 299 -3.59 -14.51 -3.24
CA LEU A 299 -4.72 -13.77 -2.67
C LEU A 299 -4.32 -12.34 -2.30
N TYR A 300 -3.14 -12.16 -1.70
CA TYR A 300 -2.62 -10.85 -1.29
C TYR A 300 -1.11 -10.89 -1.01
N ALA A 301 -0.41 -9.78 -1.26
CA ALA A 301 0.99 -9.57 -0.90
C ALA A 301 1.10 -8.40 0.10
N LEU A 302 1.73 -8.65 1.25
CA LEU A 302 1.75 -7.76 2.40
C LEU A 302 2.92 -6.77 2.29
N ALA A 303 2.76 -5.74 1.46
CA ALA A 303 3.70 -4.61 1.44
C ALA A 303 3.65 -3.87 2.79
N ASP A 304 4.75 -3.85 3.55
CA ASP A 304 4.89 -2.96 4.71
C ASP A 304 4.91 -1.51 4.19
N PRO A 305 4.04 -0.59 4.66
CA PRO A 305 4.05 0.80 4.18
C PRO A 305 5.38 1.55 4.36
N ASN A 306 6.31 1.02 5.15
CA ASN A 306 7.62 1.60 5.46
C ASN A 306 8.79 0.83 4.82
N ALA A 307 8.63 -0.46 4.53
CA ALA A 307 9.70 -1.34 4.00
C ALA A 307 9.36 -2.02 2.66
N GLY A 308 8.12 -1.86 2.18
CA GLY A 308 7.67 -2.08 0.82
C GLY A 308 7.45 -3.53 0.38
N ASN A 309 7.45 -3.70 -0.94
CA ASN A 309 7.51 -4.98 -1.63
C ASN A 309 8.96 -5.41 -1.82
N ARG A 310 9.27 -6.66 -1.49
CA ARG A 310 10.55 -7.32 -1.77
C ARG A 310 10.37 -8.80 -2.08
N THR A 311 11.12 -9.27 -3.07
CA THR A 311 11.36 -10.69 -3.38
C THR A 311 12.87 -10.85 -3.52
N ARG A 312 13.46 -11.90 -2.95
CA ARG A 312 14.86 -12.20 -3.20
C ARG A 312 14.99 -13.07 -4.45
N VAL A 313 15.85 -12.67 -5.38
CA VAL A 313 16.25 -13.42 -6.58
C VAL A 313 17.77 -13.56 -6.63
N THR A 314 18.27 -14.66 -7.18
CA THR A 314 19.72 -14.83 -7.42
C THR A 314 20.17 -14.03 -8.64
N LEU A 315 21.47 -13.78 -8.77
CA LEU A 315 22.02 -13.05 -9.93
C LEU A 315 21.78 -13.77 -11.29
N ALA A 316 21.43 -15.05 -11.28
CA ALA A 316 21.04 -15.81 -12.47
C ALA A 316 19.54 -15.69 -12.84
N GLU A 317 18.72 -15.20 -11.91
CA GLU A 317 17.28 -14.93 -12.06
C GLU A 317 17.03 -13.43 -12.38
N ILE A 318 18.06 -12.75 -12.90
CA ILE A 318 18.04 -11.35 -13.31
C ILE A 318 18.57 -11.28 -14.75
N ASP A 319 17.91 -10.48 -15.59
CA ASP A 319 18.32 -10.26 -16.98
C ASP A 319 19.75 -9.66 -17.09
N PRO A 320 20.60 -10.14 -18.03
CA PRO A 320 21.94 -9.62 -18.23
C PRO A 320 22.02 -8.14 -18.64
N ASP A 321 21.07 -7.61 -19.41
CA ASP A 321 21.10 -6.20 -19.82
C ASP A 321 20.78 -5.27 -18.66
N LEU A 322 19.92 -5.69 -17.73
CA LEU A 322 19.67 -5.01 -16.46
C LEU A 322 20.92 -4.98 -15.55
N ILE A 323 21.67 -6.08 -15.49
CA ILE A 323 22.97 -6.16 -14.81
C ILE A 323 23.96 -5.18 -15.46
N ASN A 324 24.10 -5.25 -16.79
CA ASN A 324 25.00 -4.38 -17.56
C ASN A 324 24.63 -2.89 -17.44
N ALA A 325 23.34 -2.55 -17.49
CA ALA A 325 22.81 -1.20 -17.33
C ALA A 325 23.12 -0.62 -15.95
N THR A 326 22.92 -1.43 -14.90
CA THR A 326 23.21 -1.04 -13.51
C THR A 326 24.70 -0.78 -13.31
N ILE A 327 25.57 -1.68 -13.79
CA ILE A 327 27.02 -1.50 -13.74
C ILE A 327 27.43 -0.27 -14.55
N ALA A 328 26.92 -0.12 -15.78
CA ALA A 328 27.27 0.99 -16.65
C ALA A 328 26.94 2.36 -16.05
N THR A 329 25.85 2.44 -15.29
CA THR A 329 25.29 3.67 -14.71
C THR A 329 25.92 4.03 -13.36
N GLU A 330 25.97 3.08 -12.43
CA GLU A 330 26.30 3.36 -11.03
C GLU A 330 27.77 3.02 -10.66
N ASP A 331 28.44 2.12 -11.40
CA ASP A 331 29.84 1.76 -11.16
C ASP A 331 30.52 1.10 -12.37
N ALA A 332 30.83 1.88 -13.40
CA ALA A 332 31.48 1.44 -14.65
C ALA A 332 32.84 0.72 -14.47
N ARG A 333 33.36 0.59 -13.24
CA ARG A 333 34.58 -0.16 -12.90
C ARG A 333 34.38 -1.11 -11.72
N PHE A 334 33.14 -1.56 -11.51
CA PHE A 334 32.73 -2.41 -10.40
C PHE A 334 33.68 -3.58 -10.15
N TYR A 335 33.97 -4.37 -11.19
CA TYR A 335 34.82 -5.55 -11.10
C TYR A 335 36.30 -5.26 -10.82
N GLN A 336 36.82 -4.06 -11.13
CA GLN A 336 38.24 -3.72 -10.95
C GLN A 336 38.50 -2.86 -9.69
N ASN A 337 37.46 -2.30 -9.07
CA ASN A 337 37.62 -1.42 -7.90
C ASN A 337 37.66 -2.19 -6.55
N PRO A 338 38.37 -1.69 -5.53
CA PRO A 338 38.41 -2.27 -4.18
C PRO A 338 37.18 -1.89 -3.32
N GLY A 339 35.99 -1.85 -3.90
CA GLY A 339 34.74 -1.41 -3.26
C GLY A 339 34.53 0.12 -3.28
N PHE A 340 35.55 0.88 -3.63
CA PHE A 340 35.50 2.32 -3.85
C PHE A 340 36.35 2.67 -5.07
N ASP A 341 35.99 3.73 -5.80
CA ASP A 341 36.73 4.17 -6.98
C ASP A 341 37.78 5.25 -6.61
N PRO A 342 39.08 4.91 -6.53
CA PRO A 342 40.11 5.89 -6.15
C PRO A 342 40.31 6.96 -7.22
N ILE A 343 40.09 6.60 -8.49
CA ILE A 343 40.29 7.47 -9.65
C ILE A 343 39.08 8.41 -9.82
N GLY A 344 37.87 7.92 -9.54
CA GLY A 344 36.64 8.72 -9.47
C GLY A 344 36.68 9.73 -8.34
N ILE A 345 37.15 9.32 -7.14
CA ILE A 345 37.39 10.25 -6.02
C ILE A 345 38.45 11.30 -6.40
N ALA A 346 39.58 10.90 -6.99
CA ALA A 346 40.60 11.85 -7.44
C ALA A 346 40.07 12.84 -8.49
N ARG A 347 39.30 12.36 -9.48
CA ARG A 347 38.64 13.19 -10.50
C ARG A 347 37.68 14.20 -9.86
N ALA A 348 36.80 13.74 -8.97
CA ALA A 348 35.82 14.59 -8.28
C ALA A 348 36.49 15.68 -7.41
N VAL A 349 37.63 15.37 -6.77
CA VAL A 349 38.43 16.36 -6.02
C VAL A 349 39.02 17.43 -6.95
N VAL A 350 39.51 17.05 -8.14
CA VAL A 350 40.00 18.02 -9.13
C VAL A 350 38.87 18.89 -9.67
N GLN A 351 37.72 18.30 -10.03
CA GLN A 351 36.55 19.04 -10.52
C GLN A 351 36.00 20.01 -9.47
N ALA A 352 35.80 19.56 -8.22
CA ALA A 352 35.33 20.44 -7.13
C ALA A 352 36.29 21.60 -6.84
N ALA A 353 37.61 21.42 -7.06
CA ALA A 353 38.60 22.49 -6.94
C ALA A 353 38.57 23.50 -8.12
N GLN A 354 38.05 23.11 -9.29
CA GLN A 354 37.94 23.94 -10.49
C GLN A 354 36.59 24.66 -10.57
N GLU A 355 35.50 23.91 -10.39
CA GLU A 355 34.12 24.35 -10.66
C GLU A 355 33.40 24.85 -9.40
N ARG A 356 33.97 24.63 -8.21
CA ARG A 356 33.42 24.94 -6.86
C ARG A 356 32.13 24.21 -6.49
N GLU A 357 31.59 23.37 -7.35
CA GLU A 357 30.42 22.53 -7.08
C GLU A 357 30.83 21.08 -6.82
N PHE A 358 30.11 20.40 -5.91
CA PHE A 358 30.38 19.00 -5.57
C PHE A 358 29.67 18.07 -6.56
N VAL A 359 30.41 17.62 -7.58
CA VAL A 359 29.91 16.68 -8.60
C VAL A 359 29.41 15.39 -7.93
N SER A 360 28.11 15.12 -8.06
CA SER A 360 27.48 13.86 -7.64
C SER A 360 27.79 12.76 -8.66
N GLY A 361 28.27 11.60 -8.20
CA GLY A 361 28.59 10.46 -9.07
C GLY A 361 29.77 9.59 -8.62
N ALA A 362 30.63 10.06 -7.72
CA ALA A 362 31.76 9.28 -7.20
C ALA A 362 31.38 8.24 -6.13
N SER A 363 30.26 7.51 -6.30
CA SER A 363 29.76 6.52 -5.32
C SER A 363 29.46 5.16 -5.95
N THR A 364 30.41 4.22 -5.80
CA THR A 364 30.37 2.84 -6.29
C THR A 364 29.19 2.02 -5.74
N ILE A 365 28.77 0.98 -6.47
CA ILE A 365 27.69 0.04 -6.07
C ILE A 365 27.87 -0.45 -4.62
N THR A 366 29.09 -0.86 -4.24
CA THR A 366 29.40 -1.31 -2.87
C THR A 366 29.16 -0.22 -1.81
N GLN A 367 29.47 1.05 -2.09
CA GLN A 367 29.18 2.16 -1.17
C GLN A 367 27.69 2.45 -1.06
N GLN A 368 26.94 2.24 -2.14
CA GLN A 368 25.49 2.41 -2.13
C GLN A 368 24.82 1.28 -1.34
N LEU A 369 25.28 0.04 -1.48
CA LEU A 369 24.88 -1.10 -0.65
C LEU A 369 25.18 -0.85 0.84
N VAL A 370 26.37 -0.38 1.19
CA VAL A 370 26.73 0.04 2.56
C VAL A 370 25.75 1.08 3.11
N ARG A 371 25.45 2.11 2.31
CA ARG A 371 24.52 3.19 2.67
C ARG A 371 23.08 2.70 2.82
N ALA A 372 22.69 1.64 2.12
CA ALA A 372 21.36 1.03 2.19
C ALA A 372 21.20 -0.01 3.33
N THR A 373 22.30 -0.62 3.81
CA THR A 373 22.25 -1.74 4.77
C THR A 373 22.85 -1.42 6.15
N LEU A 374 24.07 -0.87 6.20
CA LEU A 374 24.88 -0.84 7.41
C LEU A 374 24.87 0.48 8.18
N LEU A 375 24.38 1.57 7.57
CA LEU A 375 24.22 2.85 8.25
C LEU A 375 22.82 2.95 8.86
N ASP A 376 22.71 3.49 10.08
CA ASP A 376 21.44 3.86 10.70
C ASP A 376 20.76 5.00 9.91
N GLU A 377 19.43 5.08 9.94
CA GLU A 377 18.66 5.99 9.08
C GLU A 377 18.98 7.48 9.31
N ASP A 378 19.22 7.86 10.57
CA ASP A 378 19.74 9.18 10.94
C ASP A 378 21.15 9.46 10.37
N GLU A 379 22.00 8.44 10.17
CA GLU A 379 23.29 8.60 9.49
C GLU A 379 23.15 8.63 7.97
N ARG A 380 22.24 7.86 7.36
CA ARG A 380 22.03 7.82 5.89
C ARG A 380 21.80 9.21 5.31
N THR A 381 20.96 10.02 5.97
CA THR A 381 20.57 11.36 5.51
C THR A 381 21.67 12.41 5.69
N GLN A 382 22.61 12.22 6.62
CA GLN A 382 23.65 13.19 6.95
C GLN A 382 24.71 13.34 5.85
N ARG A 383 24.73 14.50 5.17
CA ARG A 383 25.78 14.86 4.18
C ARG A 383 27.11 15.27 4.85
N THR A 384 27.69 14.40 5.68
CA THR A 384 28.97 14.64 6.39
C THR A 384 30.14 13.92 5.75
N PHE A 385 31.34 14.51 5.83
CA PHE A 385 32.59 13.87 5.39
C PHE A 385 32.85 12.58 6.18
N THR A 386 32.58 12.58 7.48
CA THR A 386 32.73 11.41 8.36
C THR A 386 31.90 10.21 7.87
N ARG A 387 30.64 10.43 7.46
CA ARG A 387 29.80 9.36 6.87
C ARG A 387 30.43 8.82 5.59
N LYS A 388 30.91 9.68 4.68
CA LYS A 388 31.55 9.26 3.43
C LYS A 388 32.86 8.48 3.65
N VAL A 389 33.64 8.81 4.69
CA VAL A 389 34.81 8.01 5.08
C VAL A 389 34.40 6.64 5.63
N ARG A 390 33.34 6.55 6.45
CA ARG A 390 32.79 5.26 6.91
C ARG A 390 32.28 4.41 5.74
N GLU A 391 31.57 5.01 4.78
CA GLU A 391 31.15 4.34 3.53
C GLU A 391 32.35 3.70 2.80
N ILE A 392 33.44 4.45 2.61
CA ILE A 392 34.65 3.98 1.91
C ILE A 392 35.30 2.81 2.66
N VAL A 393 35.49 2.93 3.99
CA VAL A 393 36.13 1.89 4.80
C VAL A 393 35.29 0.61 4.82
N LEU A 394 33.97 0.71 5.05
CA LEU A 394 33.07 -0.44 5.01
C LEU A 394 33.08 -1.14 3.65
N SER A 395 33.05 -0.38 2.55
CA SER A 395 33.03 -0.94 1.20
C SER A 395 34.30 -1.71 0.86
N ALA A 396 35.44 -1.24 1.39
CA ALA A 396 36.73 -1.92 1.25
C ALA A 396 36.79 -3.25 2.01
N GLU A 397 36.19 -3.33 3.21
CA GLU A 397 36.11 -4.61 3.95
C GLU A 397 35.08 -5.58 3.35
N ILE A 398 33.96 -5.06 2.84
CA ILE A 398 32.97 -5.88 2.11
C ILE A 398 33.60 -6.48 0.84
N SER A 399 34.33 -5.69 0.05
CA SER A 399 35.07 -6.17 -1.14
C SER A 399 36.31 -7.04 -0.83
N ARG A 400 36.57 -7.35 0.45
CA ARG A 400 37.53 -8.38 0.89
C ARG A 400 36.84 -9.63 1.44
N THR A 401 35.55 -9.55 1.75
CA THR A 401 34.77 -10.60 2.42
C THR A 401 33.86 -11.33 1.43
N TYR A 402 33.28 -10.61 0.48
CA TYR A 402 32.33 -11.11 -0.52
C TYR A 402 32.90 -10.97 -1.93
N THR A 403 32.44 -11.81 -2.85
CA THR A 403 32.75 -11.67 -4.28
C THR A 403 31.99 -10.49 -4.90
N LYS A 404 32.34 -10.12 -6.14
CA LYS A 404 31.65 -9.03 -6.84
C LYS A 404 30.21 -9.42 -7.20
N GLU A 405 30.00 -10.68 -7.50
CA GLU A 405 28.72 -11.28 -7.83
C GLU A 405 27.80 -11.27 -6.61
N GLU A 406 28.30 -11.67 -5.43
CA GLU A 406 27.56 -11.57 -4.16
C GLU A 406 27.19 -10.12 -3.79
N ILE A 407 28.13 -9.17 -3.96
CA ILE A 407 27.89 -7.74 -3.70
C ILE A 407 26.83 -7.18 -4.66
N LEU A 408 26.84 -7.60 -5.92
CA LEU A 408 25.89 -7.16 -6.93
C LEU A 408 24.49 -7.76 -6.71
N GLU A 409 24.41 -9.06 -6.38
CA GLU A 409 23.16 -9.70 -5.99
C GLU A 409 22.55 -9.01 -4.76
N LEU A 410 23.33 -8.75 -3.71
CA LEU A 410 22.87 -8.04 -2.53
C LEU A 410 22.43 -6.60 -2.85
N TYR A 411 23.13 -5.89 -3.75
CA TYR A 411 22.70 -4.55 -4.17
C TYR A 411 21.39 -4.56 -4.95
N LEU A 412 21.27 -5.43 -5.95
CA LEU A 412 20.07 -5.55 -6.79
C LEU A 412 18.85 -6.06 -6.00
N ASN A 413 19.04 -6.76 -4.88
CA ASN A 413 17.97 -7.16 -3.97
C ASN A 413 17.70 -6.15 -2.82
N GLU A 414 18.48 -5.07 -2.71
CA GLU A 414 18.37 -4.10 -1.60
C GLU A 414 17.94 -2.70 -2.04
N ILE A 415 18.37 -2.25 -3.21
CA ILE A 415 18.19 -0.84 -3.59
C ILE A 415 16.71 -0.49 -3.86
N TYR A 416 16.33 0.74 -3.51
CA TYR A 416 14.96 1.24 -3.65
C TYR A 416 14.74 1.83 -5.05
N TYR A 417 13.75 1.31 -5.78
CA TYR A 417 13.44 1.72 -7.15
C TYR A 417 12.30 2.73 -7.26
N GLY A 418 11.52 2.96 -6.20
CA GLY A 418 10.30 3.78 -6.23
C GLY A 418 9.04 2.95 -5.98
N ASN A 419 7.89 3.60 -5.77
CA ASN A 419 6.57 2.96 -5.55
C ASN A 419 6.56 1.75 -4.60
N LEU A 420 7.27 1.87 -3.46
CA LEU A 420 7.46 0.78 -2.48
C LEU A 420 8.22 -0.46 -3.00
N ALA A 421 8.82 -0.45 -4.19
CA ALA A 421 9.66 -1.55 -4.68
C ALA A 421 11.09 -1.47 -4.12
N TYR A 422 11.46 -2.46 -3.30
CA TYR A 422 12.82 -2.67 -2.81
C TYR A 422 13.37 -3.97 -3.40
N GLY A 423 14.51 -3.87 -4.09
CA GLY A 423 15.02 -4.96 -4.91
C GLY A 423 14.35 -5.06 -6.29
N ILE A 424 15.07 -5.61 -7.24
CA ILE A 424 14.77 -5.49 -8.67
C ILE A 424 13.63 -6.38 -9.15
N GLU A 425 13.43 -7.57 -8.58
CA GLU A 425 12.25 -8.41 -8.85
C GLU A 425 10.96 -7.70 -8.40
N ALA A 426 10.98 -7.03 -7.25
CA ALA A 426 9.85 -6.21 -6.81
C ALA A 426 9.62 -5.00 -7.75
N ALA A 427 10.67 -4.42 -8.33
CA ALA A 427 10.55 -3.30 -9.26
C ALA A 427 10.06 -3.74 -10.65
N ALA A 428 10.55 -4.87 -11.19
CA ALA A 428 10.06 -5.47 -12.43
C ALA A 428 8.57 -5.80 -12.34
N ASN A 429 8.15 -6.39 -11.22
CA ASN A 429 6.74 -6.69 -10.98
C ASN A 429 5.91 -5.42 -10.77
N THR A 430 6.41 -4.46 -9.98
CA THR A 430 5.70 -3.19 -9.72
C THR A 430 5.50 -2.38 -10.99
N TYR A 431 6.53 -2.23 -11.84
CA TYR A 431 6.48 -1.36 -13.01
C TYR A 431 5.91 -2.02 -14.28
N PHE A 432 6.17 -3.31 -14.50
CA PHE A 432 5.83 -4.02 -15.75
C PHE A 432 4.98 -5.29 -15.55
N GLY A 433 4.75 -5.74 -14.31
CA GLY A 433 4.03 -6.99 -14.03
C GLY A 433 4.81 -8.27 -14.37
N LYS A 434 6.12 -8.16 -14.59
CA LYS A 434 7.05 -9.24 -15.01
C LYS A 434 7.98 -9.68 -13.88
N SER A 435 8.74 -10.76 -14.10
CA SER A 435 9.96 -11.03 -13.32
C SER A 435 11.15 -10.22 -13.87
N ALA A 436 12.17 -10.00 -13.05
CA ALA A 436 13.44 -9.39 -13.43
C ALA A 436 14.24 -10.21 -14.47
N GLN A 437 13.89 -11.48 -14.72
CA GLN A 437 14.45 -12.29 -15.81
C GLN A 437 13.75 -12.06 -17.17
N ASP A 438 12.52 -11.53 -17.19
CA ASP A 438 11.70 -11.34 -18.40
C ASP A 438 11.71 -9.91 -18.96
N LEU A 439 12.62 -9.07 -18.46
CA LEU A 439 12.74 -7.66 -18.85
C LEU A 439 13.36 -7.52 -20.25
N THR A 440 12.86 -6.59 -21.05
CA THR A 440 13.56 -6.17 -22.28
C THR A 440 14.67 -5.17 -21.96
N LEU A 441 15.64 -4.97 -22.87
CA LEU A 441 16.65 -3.90 -22.76
C LEU A 441 16.02 -2.51 -22.49
N ALA A 442 14.81 -2.26 -23.00
CA ALA A 442 14.07 -1.02 -22.73
C ALA A 442 13.67 -0.90 -21.25
N GLU A 443 13.02 -1.94 -20.72
CA GLU A 443 12.55 -2.00 -19.34
C GLU A 443 13.72 -2.05 -18.34
N ALA A 444 14.75 -2.84 -18.66
CA ALA A 444 15.99 -2.98 -17.92
C ALA A 444 16.75 -1.65 -17.79
N SER A 445 16.95 -0.93 -18.90
CA SER A 445 17.62 0.37 -18.90
C SER A 445 16.80 1.47 -18.19
N LEU A 446 15.47 1.38 -18.21
CA LEU A 446 14.62 2.28 -17.43
C LEU A 446 14.81 2.03 -15.92
N LEU A 447 14.72 0.78 -15.46
CA LEU A 447 14.84 0.42 -14.04
C LEU A 447 16.23 0.72 -13.48
N ALA A 448 17.30 0.40 -14.22
CA ALA A 448 18.68 0.75 -13.84
C ALA A 448 18.89 2.27 -13.69
N GLY A 449 18.07 3.09 -14.35
CA GLY A 449 18.10 4.54 -14.23
C GLY A 449 17.53 5.08 -12.91
N LEU A 450 16.59 4.38 -12.27
CA LEU A 450 15.80 4.90 -11.13
C LEU A 450 16.58 5.13 -9.82
N PRO A 451 17.47 4.22 -9.35
CA PRO A 451 18.00 4.26 -7.97
C PRO A 451 18.67 5.55 -7.49
N GLN A 452 19.28 6.33 -8.40
CA GLN A 452 19.92 7.60 -8.03
C GLN A 452 18.91 8.70 -7.62
N ALA A 453 17.66 8.67 -8.11
CA ALA A 453 16.59 9.59 -7.73
C ALA A 453 15.17 9.07 -8.07
N PRO A 454 14.66 8.02 -7.41
CA PRO A 454 13.42 7.33 -7.81
C PRO A 454 12.20 8.26 -8.02
N ALA A 455 11.96 9.19 -7.10
CA ALA A 455 10.82 10.11 -7.16
C ALA A 455 10.97 11.26 -8.19
N LEU A 456 12.11 11.36 -8.90
CA LEU A 456 12.34 12.34 -9.97
C LEU A 456 12.11 11.76 -11.37
N TRP A 457 12.34 10.44 -11.51
CA TRP A 457 12.28 9.70 -12.77
C TRP A 457 11.22 8.58 -12.76
N ASP A 458 10.32 8.59 -11.77
CA ASP A 458 9.21 7.66 -11.69
C ASP A 458 8.34 7.74 -12.97
N PRO A 459 8.22 6.65 -13.76
CA PRO A 459 7.54 6.68 -15.05
C PRO A 459 6.03 6.99 -14.93
N TYR A 460 5.40 6.71 -13.78
CA TYR A 460 3.98 7.01 -13.57
C TYR A 460 3.68 8.50 -13.36
N THR A 461 4.63 9.27 -12.83
CA THR A 461 4.43 10.69 -12.51
C THR A 461 5.29 11.64 -13.33
N ALA A 462 6.34 11.15 -13.99
CA ALA A 462 7.25 11.95 -14.81
C ALA A 462 7.84 11.17 -16.02
N PRO A 463 7.00 10.64 -16.94
CA PRO A 463 7.44 9.77 -18.03
C PRO A 463 8.54 10.40 -18.91
N ASP A 464 8.41 11.67 -19.30
CA ASP A 464 9.41 12.38 -20.11
C ASP A 464 10.81 12.40 -19.45
N LYS A 465 10.85 12.49 -18.11
CA LYS A 465 12.10 12.47 -17.34
C LYS A 465 12.65 11.05 -17.20
N ALA A 466 11.78 10.07 -17.11
CA ALA A 466 12.14 8.66 -17.06
C ALA A 466 12.80 8.23 -18.39
N ILE A 467 12.22 8.61 -19.54
CA ILE A 467 12.83 8.44 -20.87
C ILE A 467 14.15 9.20 -20.99
N GLY A 468 14.21 10.46 -20.54
CA GLY A 468 15.46 11.23 -20.52
C GLY A 468 16.56 10.54 -19.73
N ARG A 469 16.23 9.97 -18.57
CA ARG A 469 17.15 9.19 -17.73
C ARG A 469 17.54 7.85 -18.36
N GLN A 470 16.60 7.15 -18.98
CA GLN A 470 16.87 5.91 -19.73
C GLN A 470 17.89 6.14 -20.85
N TRP A 471 17.81 7.27 -21.56
CA TRP A 471 18.78 7.62 -22.58
C TRP A 471 20.20 7.86 -22.01
N GLU A 472 20.33 8.41 -20.81
CA GLU A 472 21.64 8.48 -20.11
C GLU A 472 22.20 7.07 -19.83
N VAL A 473 21.37 6.15 -19.34
CA VAL A 473 21.74 4.75 -19.07
C VAL A 473 22.21 4.06 -20.36
N LEU A 474 21.40 4.11 -21.42
CA LEU A 474 21.71 3.51 -22.72
C LEU A 474 22.99 4.12 -23.34
N SER A 475 23.20 5.44 -23.18
CA SER A 475 24.43 6.10 -23.61
C SER A 475 25.67 5.61 -22.84
N LEU A 476 25.54 5.33 -21.54
CA LEU A 476 26.62 4.77 -20.71
C LEU A 476 26.88 3.30 -21.03
N MET A 477 25.86 2.52 -21.39
CA MET A 477 26.00 1.14 -21.88
C MET A 477 26.74 1.09 -23.22
N LEU A 478 26.34 1.94 -24.17
CA LEU A 478 26.98 2.09 -25.47
C LEU A 478 28.45 2.53 -25.32
N ALA A 479 28.74 3.49 -24.44
CA ALA A 479 30.10 3.94 -24.16
C ALA A 479 31.01 2.86 -23.53
N GLN A 480 30.44 1.80 -22.96
CA GLN A 480 31.14 0.64 -22.42
C GLN A 480 31.11 -0.59 -23.34
N GLY A 481 30.39 -0.52 -24.46
CA GLY A 481 30.28 -1.60 -25.44
C GLY A 481 29.36 -2.75 -25.02
N TYR A 482 28.44 -2.54 -24.07
CA TYR A 482 27.42 -3.54 -23.72
C TYR A 482 26.31 -3.64 -24.77
N VAL A 483 26.02 -2.55 -25.49
CA VAL A 483 25.02 -2.48 -26.57
C VAL A 483 25.55 -1.69 -27.76
N THR A 484 24.99 -1.93 -28.94
CA THR A 484 25.18 -1.09 -30.13
C THR A 484 24.27 0.14 -30.13
N LEU A 485 24.53 1.09 -31.05
CA LEU A 485 23.69 2.28 -31.22
C LEU A 485 22.27 1.91 -31.65
N ASP A 486 22.13 0.91 -32.52
CA ASP A 486 20.85 0.50 -33.10
C ASP A 486 19.97 -0.18 -32.03
N GLU A 487 20.55 -1.01 -31.17
CA GLU A 487 19.88 -1.61 -30.00
C GLU A 487 19.46 -0.55 -28.98
N ALA A 488 20.34 0.42 -28.69
CA ALA A 488 20.03 1.53 -27.81
C ALA A 488 18.89 2.42 -28.34
N GLN A 489 18.82 2.65 -29.66
CA GLN A 489 17.72 3.37 -30.29
C GLN A 489 16.42 2.57 -30.25
N ALA A 490 16.46 1.28 -30.58
CA ALA A 490 15.29 0.40 -30.53
C ALA A 490 14.67 0.32 -29.12
N ALA A 491 15.51 0.20 -28.08
CA ALA A 491 15.09 0.18 -26.68
C ALA A 491 14.46 1.51 -26.23
N LEU A 492 15.02 2.64 -26.66
CA LEU A 492 14.45 3.96 -26.37
C LEU A 492 13.10 4.14 -27.08
N GLU A 493 12.97 3.72 -28.34
CA GLU A 493 11.71 3.78 -29.08
C GLU A 493 10.62 2.86 -28.47
N GLU A 494 10.99 1.67 -28.02
CA GLU A 494 10.08 0.74 -27.33
C GLU A 494 9.50 1.39 -26.07
N MET A 495 10.35 1.96 -25.22
CA MET A 495 9.88 2.60 -24.00
C MET A 495 9.02 3.84 -24.30
N ASN A 496 9.38 4.65 -25.31
CA ASN A 496 8.55 5.79 -25.73
C ASN A 496 7.15 5.38 -26.22
N ARG A 497 6.99 4.22 -26.88
CA ARG A 497 5.68 3.69 -27.27
C ARG A 497 4.84 3.27 -26.07
N ASN A 498 5.47 2.70 -25.05
CA ASN A 498 4.78 2.00 -23.96
C ASN A 498 4.58 2.88 -22.70
N ILE A 499 5.49 3.82 -22.41
CA ILE A 499 5.53 4.51 -21.11
C ILE A 499 4.24 5.30 -20.80
N GLY A 500 3.60 5.88 -21.82
CA GLY A 500 2.36 6.64 -21.68
C GLY A 500 1.12 5.79 -21.32
N SER A 501 1.21 4.45 -21.32
CA SER A 501 0.15 3.54 -20.87
C SER A 501 0.45 2.88 -19.52
N MET A 502 1.63 3.12 -18.93
CA MET A 502 1.99 2.60 -17.61
C MET A 502 1.09 3.21 -16.52
N THR A 503 0.49 2.36 -15.68
CA THR A 503 -0.33 2.79 -14.54
C THR A 503 0.14 2.11 -13.25
N PRO A 504 0.10 2.80 -12.09
CA PRO A 504 0.50 2.20 -10.82
C PRO A 504 -0.33 0.94 -10.49
N PRO A 505 0.30 -0.16 -10.07
CA PRO A 505 -0.40 -1.40 -9.78
C PRO A 505 -1.43 -1.17 -8.67
N GLN A 506 -2.67 -1.55 -8.93
CA GLN A 506 -3.70 -1.53 -7.89
C GLN A 506 -3.41 -2.65 -6.90
N VAL A 507 -3.40 -2.33 -5.61
CA VAL A 507 -3.22 -3.33 -4.53
C VAL A 507 -4.50 -4.15 -4.42
N GLN A 508 -4.60 -5.17 -5.28
CA GLN A 508 -5.75 -6.05 -5.35
C GLN A 508 -5.71 -7.07 -4.20
N ILE A 509 -6.77 -7.09 -3.39
CA ILE A 509 -6.98 -8.07 -2.32
C ILE A 509 -8.09 -9.00 -2.80
N ASN A 510 -7.72 -10.21 -3.23
CA ASN A 510 -8.69 -11.19 -3.68
C ASN A 510 -9.44 -11.75 -2.47
N HIS A 511 -10.75 -11.96 -2.63
CA HIS A 511 -11.67 -12.49 -1.60
C HIS A 511 -11.46 -11.86 -0.21
N PRO A 512 -11.60 -10.52 -0.07
CA PRO A 512 -11.04 -9.76 1.04
C PRO A 512 -11.55 -10.20 2.43
N HIS A 513 -12.80 -10.63 2.56
CA HIS A 513 -13.32 -11.18 3.82
C HIS A 513 -12.53 -12.41 4.30
N PHE A 514 -12.22 -13.34 3.41
CA PHE A 514 -11.38 -14.50 3.73
C PHE A 514 -9.94 -14.06 4.03
N THR A 515 -9.37 -13.24 3.14
CA THR A 515 -7.96 -12.83 3.22
C THR A 515 -7.63 -12.00 4.46
N PHE A 516 -8.51 -11.09 4.90
CA PHE A 516 -8.35 -10.39 6.18
C PHE A 516 -8.59 -11.29 7.40
N THR A 517 -9.44 -12.32 7.29
CA THR A 517 -9.61 -13.31 8.38
C THR A 517 -8.34 -14.15 8.56
N VAL A 518 -7.70 -14.56 7.45
CA VAL A 518 -6.38 -15.22 7.47
C VAL A 518 -5.30 -14.29 8.03
N LEU A 519 -5.30 -13.02 7.64
CA LEU A 519 -4.32 -12.05 8.15
C LEU A 519 -4.42 -11.92 9.68
N GLN A 520 -5.63 -11.73 10.22
CA GLN A 520 -5.85 -11.67 11.67
C GLN A 520 -5.39 -12.97 12.36
N GLN A 521 -5.80 -14.13 11.85
CA GLN A 521 -5.40 -15.43 12.40
C GLN A 521 -3.87 -15.62 12.38
N ALA A 522 -3.19 -15.17 11.33
CA ALA A 522 -1.75 -15.25 11.20
C ALA A 522 -1.03 -14.27 12.16
N GLU A 523 -1.53 -13.04 12.31
CA GLU A 523 -1.03 -12.07 13.30
C GLU A 523 -1.19 -12.59 14.73
N ASP A 524 -2.35 -13.18 15.07
CA ASP A 524 -2.64 -13.75 16.39
C ASP A 524 -1.76 -14.97 16.69
N THR A 525 -1.40 -15.77 15.67
CA THR A 525 -0.63 -17.01 15.82
C THR A 525 0.89 -16.80 15.79
N LEU A 526 1.39 -15.90 14.94
CA LEU A 526 2.82 -15.73 14.65
C LEU A 526 3.38 -14.37 15.11
N GLY A 527 2.52 -13.44 15.49
CA GLY A 527 2.86 -12.06 15.85
C GLY A 527 3.12 -11.18 14.62
N ALA A 528 2.51 -9.99 14.58
CA ALA A 528 2.57 -9.08 13.44
C ALA A 528 3.99 -8.80 12.90
N GLN A 529 5.02 -8.69 13.77
CA GLN A 529 6.41 -8.49 13.29
C GLN A 529 6.93 -9.65 12.43
N SER A 530 6.54 -10.89 12.72
CA SER A 530 6.86 -12.07 11.91
C SER A 530 6.12 -12.04 10.57
N ILE A 531 4.87 -11.57 10.57
CA ILE A 531 4.03 -11.42 9.37
C ILE A 531 4.63 -10.40 8.41
N TYR A 532 4.85 -9.16 8.85
CA TYR A 532 5.29 -8.09 7.94
C TYR A 532 6.76 -8.18 7.52
N ARG A 533 7.60 -8.97 8.20
CA ARG A 533 9.06 -9.02 7.94
C ARG A 533 9.65 -10.39 7.65
N GLY A 534 8.84 -11.47 7.68
CA GLY A 534 9.33 -12.84 7.71
C GLY A 534 9.30 -13.62 6.38
N GLY A 535 8.97 -13.00 5.24
CA GLY A 535 8.92 -13.70 3.95
C GLY A 535 7.82 -14.77 3.84
N LEU A 536 6.84 -14.76 4.74
CA LEU A 536 5.99 -15.92 4.97
C LEU A 536 5.07 -16.22 3.78
N ARG A 537 5.25 -17.39 3.17
CA ARG A 537 4.29 -18.01 2.25
C ARG A 537 3.16 -18.66 3.06
N ILE A 538 2.03 -17.97 3.17
CA ILE A 538 0.83 -18.42 3.88
C ILE A 538 -0.09 -19.13 2.89
N GLN A 539 -0.01 -20.46 2.84
CA GLN A 539 -0.95 -21.29 2.08
C GLN A 539 -2.25 -21.45 2.90
N THR A 540 -3.41 -21.23 2.29
CA THR A 540 -4.71 -21.22 2.98
C THR A 540 -5.63 -22.35 2.54
N THR A 541 -6.76 -22.51 3.25
CA THR A 541 -7.79 -23.50 2.92
C THR A 541 -8.74 -23.06 1.81
N LEU A 542 -8.75 -21.77 1.40
CA LEU A 542 -9.70 -21.23 0.43
C LEU A 542 -9.67 -22.03 -0.87
N ASP A 543 -10.83 -22.43 -1.33
CA ASP A 543 -11.04 -23.12 -2.58
C ASP A 543 -11.59 -22.11 -3.60
N PRO A 544 -10.84 -21.74 -4.65
CA PRO A 544 -11.18 -20.61 -5.51
C PRO A 544 -12.43 -20.88 -6.36
N ASP A 545 -12.78 -22.15 -6.61
CA ASP A 545 -13.99 -22.51 -7.33
C ASP A 545 -15.22 -22.44 -6.41
N VAL A 546 -15.10 -22.93 -5.17
CA VAL A 546 -16.17 -22.83 -4.16
C VAL A 546 -16.41 -21.38 -3.73
N GLN A 547 -15.37 -20.57 -3.55
CA GLN A 547 -15.48 -19.15 -3.21
C GLN A 547 -16.18 -18.37 -4.33
N ARG A 548 -15.77 -18.57 -5.60
CA ARG A 548 -16.40 -17.92 -6.76
C ARG A 548 -17.87 -18.30 -6.90
N LEU A 549 -18.21 -19.57 -6.69
CA LEU A 549 -19.59 -20.04 -6.71
C LEU A 549 -20.42 -19.43 -5.57
N ALA A 550 -19.86 -19.33 -4.36
CA ALA A 550 -20.51 -18.68 -3.23
C ALA A 550 -20.78 -17.18 -3.50
N GLU A 551 -19.78 -16.46 -4.04
CA GLU A 551 -19.91 -15.05 -4.43
C GLU A 551 -20.94 -14.86 -5.55
N GLN A 552 -20.95 -15.72 -6.57
CA GLN A 552 -21.93 -15.71 -7.66
C GLN A 552 -23.36 -15.93 -7.15
N VAL A 553 -23.61 -17.00 -6.39
CA VAL A 553 -24.95 -17.30 -5.84
C VAL A 553 -25.44 -16.17 -4.94
N MET A 554 -24.56 -15.56 -4.15
CA MET A 554 -24.90 -14.41 -3.31
C MET A 554 -25.25 -13.17 -4.13
N ALA A 555 -24.55 -12.91 -5.24
CA ALA A 555 -24.87 -11.83 -6.17
C ALA A 555 -26.21 -12.05 -6.88
N GLU A 556 -26.48 -13.27 -7.38
CA GLU A 556 -27.75 -13.65 -8.03
C GLU A 556 -28.94 -13.53 -7.07
N GLN A 557 -28.79 -13.97 -5.81
CA GLN A 557 -29.86 -13.90 -4.81
C GLN A 557 -30.10 -12.50 -4.24
N ARG A 558 -29.29 -11.48 -4.57
CA ARG A 558 -29.44 -10.09 -4.08
C ARG A 558 -30.86 -9.54 -4.26
N GLY A 559 -31.52 -9.86 -5.38
CA GLY A 559 -32.91 -9.46 -5.62
C GLY A 559 -33.91 -10.06 -4.62
N ASN A 560 -33.74 -11.35 -4.30
CA ASN A 560 -34.59 -12.07 -3.35
C ASN A 560 -34.31 -11.66 -1.89
N ILE A 561 -33.05 -11.40 -1.56
CA ILE A 561 -32.61 -10.88 -0.24
C ILE A 561 -33.26 -9.51 0.01
N ASN A 562 -33.18 -8.60 -0.98
CA ASN A 562 -33.83 -7.29 -0.94
C ASN A 562 -35.37 -7.39 -0.85
N ALA A 563 -35.99 -8.31 -1.59
CA ALA A 563 -37.43 -8.55 -1.52
C ALA A 563 -37.89 -9.12 -0.16
N ALA A 564 -37.02 -9.85 0.54
CA ALA A 564 -37.24 -10.32 1.91
C ALA A 564 -36.99 -9.24 2.99
N GLY A 565 -36.60 -8.02 2.60
CA GLY A 565 -36.36 -6.90 3.51
C GLY A 565 -34.98 -6.87 4.17
N ALA A 566 -34.03 -7.69 3.71
CA ALA A 566 -32.62 -7.63 4.10
C ALA A 566 -31.81 -6.89 3.01
N ASN A 567 -30.75 -6.17 3.38
CA ASN A 567 -29.87 -5.47 2.43
C ASN A 567 -28.47 -6.12 2.31
N ASN A 568 -28.16 -7.12 3.14
CA ASN A 568 -26.86 -7.78 3.18
C ASN A 568 -27.04 -9.25 3.62
N ALA A 569 -26.06 -10.10 3.31
CA ALA A 569 -26.04 -11.51 3.67
C ALA A 569 -24.58 -11.99 3.81
N ALA A 570 -24.39 -13.11 4.51
CA ALA A 570 -23.10 -13.77 4.62
C ALA A 570 -23.22 -15.28 4.37
N MET A 571 -22.14 -15.91 3.93
CA MET A 571 -22.04 -17.36 3.69
C MET A 571 -20.69 -17.89 4.17
N VAL A 572 -20.70 -19.09 4.77
CA VAL A 572 -19.51 -19.87 5.09
C VAL A 572 -19.70 -21.25 4.48
N VAL A 573 -18.71 -21.75 3.75
CA VAL A 573 -18.69 -23.14 3.26
C VAL A 573 -17.55 -23.87 3.96
N LEU A 574 -17.89 -24.96 4.65
CA LEU A 574 -16.96 -25.77 5.42
C LEU A 574 -16.79 -27.17 4.80
N ASN A 575 -15.61 -27.75 4.92
CA ASN A 575 -15.43 -29.20 4.79
C ASN A 575 -15.85 -29.88 6.11
N PRO A 576 -16.95 -30.66 6.17
CA PRO A 576 -17.46 -31.21 7.43
C PRO A 576 -16.53 -32.25 8.08
N ALA A 577 -15.58 -32.82 7.34
CA ALA A 577 -14.66 -33.85 7.84
C ALA A 577 -13.39 -33.27 8.49
N THR A 578 -13.02 -32.02 8.16
CA THR A 578 -11.77 -31.39 8.59
C THR A 578 -11.97 -30.05 9.32
N GLY A 579 -13.12 -29.41 9.16
CA GLY A 579 -13.39 -28.06 9.65
C GLY A 579 -12.79 -26.94 8.80
N GLU A 580 -12.15 -27.25 7.67
CA GLU A 580 -11.57 -26.24 6.77
C GLU A 580 -12.65 -25.27 6.24
N ILE A 581 -12.35 -23.98 6.24
CA ILE A 581 -13.16 -22.97 5.55
C ILE A 581 -12.76 -23.00 4.07
N LEU A 582 -13.66 -23.51 3.22
CA LEU A 582 -13.49 -23.55 1.77
C LEU A 582 -13.86 -22.20 1.12
N ALA A 583 -14.88 -21.53 1.67
CA ALA A 583 -15.29 -20.19 1.25
C ALA A 583 -15.83 -19.36 2.42
N LEU A 584 -15.56 -18.05 2.38
CA LEU A 584 -16.03 -17.06 3.34
C LEU A 584 -16.49 -15.79 2.60
N VAL A 585 -17.81 -15.56 2.56
CA VAL A 585 -18.43 -14.36 1.99
C VAL A 585 -19.05 -13.57 3.14
N GLY A 586 -18.36 -12.51 3.57
CA GLY A 586 -18.77 -11.69 4.70
C GLY A 586 -19.78 -10.58 4.39
N SER A 587 -20.08 -10.31 3.12
CA SER A 587 -21.11 -9.37 2.68
C SER A 587 -21.46 -9.58 1.20
N LEU A 588 -22.56 -9.00 0.72
CA LEU A 588 -22.93 -9.03 -0.71
C LEU A 588 -22.00 -8.19 -1.60
N ASP A 589 -21.28 -7.23 -1.03
CA ASP A 589 -20.35 -6.31 -1.69
C ASP A 589 -19.41 -5.74 -0.63
N PHE A 590 -18.11 -6.02 -0.74
CA PHE A 590 -17.11 -5.55 0.23
C PHE A 590 -16.96 -4.01 0.22
N ASN A 591 -17.18 -3.36 -0.92
CA ASN A 591 -16.91 -1.94 -1.12
C ASN A 591 -18.14 -1.04 -0.88
N SER A 592 -19.32 -1.62 -0.68
CA SER A 592 -20.55 -0.86 -0.46
C SER A 592 -20.67 -0.33 0.98
N GLU A 593 -20.49 0.98 1.15
CA GLU A 593 -20.70 1.66 2.45
C GLU A 593 -22.16 1.51 2.94
N GLU A 594 -23.13 1.51 2.03
CA GLU A 594 -24.58 1.43 2.34
C GLU A 594 -24.94 0.18 3.17
N ILE A 595 -24.31 -0.95 2.88
CA ILE A 595 -24.53 -2.22 3.58
C ILE A 595 -23.48 -2.49 4.67
N SER A 596 -22.58 -1.52 4.91
CA SER A 596 -21.35 -1.68 5.72
C SER A 596 -20.49 -2.85 5.22
N GLY A 597 -20.22 -2.90 3.92
CA GLY A 597 -19.65 -4.02 3.18
C GLY A 597 -18.37 -4.63 3.73
N GLN A 598 -17.52 -3.83 4.38
CA GLN A 598 -16.26 -4.26 4.99
C GLN A 598 -16.46 -5.02 6.32
N VAL A 599 -17.65 -4.95 6.93
CA VAL A 599 -17.98 -5.74 8.13
C VAL A 599 -18.20 -7.18 7.70
N ASN A 600 -17.29 -8.07 8.10
CA ASN A 600 -17.40 -9.50 7.84
C ASN A 600 -18.54 -10.13 8.66
N MET A 601 -19.76 -10.11 8.11
CA MET A 601 -20.98 -10.60 8.74
C MET A 601 -20.98 -12.13 8.97
N ALA A 602 -20.08 -12.88 8.34
CA ALA A 602 -19.91 -14.31 8.63
C ALA A 602 -19.33 -14.56 10.04
N LEU A 603 -18.64 -13.57 10.61
CA LEU A 603 -17.99 -13.66 11.93
C LEU A 603 -18.68 -12.82 13.02
N GLN A 604 -19.76 -12.10 12.70
CA GLN A 604 -20.47 -11.25 13.67
C GLN A 604 -21.56 -12.04 14.41
N PRO A 605 -21.56 -12.08 15.75
CA PRO A 605 -22.62 -12.74 16.52
C PRO A 605 -24.01 -12.19 16.20
N ARG A 606 -24.96 -13.11 15.94
CA ARG A 606 -26.39 -12.81 15.72
C ARG A 606 -27.24 -13.86 16.42
N GLN A 607 -28.52 -13.54 16.65
CA GLN A 607 -29.46 -14.54 17.17
C GLN A 607 -29.64 -15.68 16.14
N PRO A 608 -29.45 -16.96 16.50
CA PRO A 608 -29.65 -18.09 15.58
C PRO A 608 -31.14 -18.32 15.26
N GLY A 609 -32.05 -17.82 16.10
CA GLY A 609 -33.47 -18.12 15.98
C GLY A 609 -33.71 -19.63 16.04
N SER A 610 -34.39 -20.18 15.03
CA SER A 610 -34.71 -21.61 14.99
C SER A 610 -33.51 -22.54 14.75
N SER A 611 -32.36 -22.06 14.23
CA SER A 611 -31.21 -22.94 13.94
C SER A 611 -30.51 -23.48 15.20
N ILE A 612 -30.88 -23.00 16.39
CA ILE A 612 -30.43 -23.55 17.67
C ILE A 612 -31.16 -24.87 18.04
N LYS A 613 -32.37 -25.11 17.51
CA LYS A 613 -33.22 -26.25 17.89
C LYS A 613 -32.56 -27.63 17.69
N PRO A 614 -31.79 -27.91 16.61
CA PRO A 614 -31.08 -29.18 16.47
C PRO A 614 -30.20 -29.54 17.67
N PHE A 615 -29.52 -28.57 18.29
CA PHE A 615 -28.66 -28.80 19.46
C PHE A 615 -29.45 -29.10 20.74
N VAL A 616 -30.65 -28.52 20.89
CA VAL A 616 -31.58 -28.84 21.98
C VAL A 616 -32.07 -30.29 21.84
N TYR A 617 -32.51 -30.69 20.64
CA TYR A 617 -32.94 -32.06 20.39
C TYR A 617 -31.79 -33.08 20.43
N LEU A 618 -30.59 -32.71 20.00
CA LEU A 618 -29.38 -33.52 20.17
C LEU A 618 -29.13 -33.81 21.65
N SER A 619 -29.15 -32.78 22.49
CA SER A 619 -28.97 -32.91 23.94
C SER A 619 -30.05 -33.80 24.58
N ALA A 620 -31.29 -33.69 24.12
CA ALA A 620 -32.38 -34.56 24.59
C ALA A 620 -32.16 -36.03 24.16
N MET A 621 -31.61 -36.26 22.96
CA MET A 621 -31.27 -37.61 22.48
C MET A 621 -30.04 -38.21 23.18
N GLU A 622 -29.04 -37.40 23.54
CA GLU A 622 -27.97 -37.84 24.46
C GLU A 622 -28.52 -38.27 25.82
N GLN A 623 -29.54 -37.57 26.33
CA GLN A 623 -30.30 -37.95 27.53
C GLN A 623 -31.35 -39.06 27.27
N GLY A 624 -31.32 -39.75 26.12
CA GLY A 624 -32.12 -40.95 25.86
C GLY A 624 -33.46 -40.74 25.15
N TRP A 625 -33.78 -39.54 24.67
CA TRP A 625 -34.86 -39.38 23.71
C TRP A 625 -34.53 -40.04 22.36
N THR A 626 -35.57 -40.33 21.59
CA THR A 626 -35.46 -40.91 20.25
C THR A 626 -36.23 -40.05 19.24
N PRO A 627 -35.98 -40.18 17.92
CA PRO A 627 -36.81 -39.56 16.89
C PRO A 627 -38.32 -39.94 16.96
N SER A 628 -38.65 -40.98 17.73
CA SER A 628 -39.99 -41.47 18.05
C SER A 628 -40.59 -40.96 19.36
N THR A 629 -39.84 -40.27 20.23
CA THR A 629 -40.35 -39.70 21.49
C THR A 629 -41.55 -38.80 21.22
N LEU A 630 -42.62 -38.95 22.00
CA LEU A 630 -43.85 -38.17 21.85
C LEU A 630 -43.74 -36.85 22.62
N LEU A 631 -44.03 -35.75 21.93
CA LEU A 631 -44.07 -34.38 22.42
C LEU A 631 -45.49 -33.84 22.28
N TRP A 632 -45.86 -32.88 23.13
CA TRP A 632 -47.20 -32.28 23.14
C TRP A 632 -47.13 -30.82 22.68
N ASP A 633 -47.51 -30.58 21.43
CA ASP A 633 -47.69 -29.24 20.87
C ASP A 633 -49.10 -28.71 21.18
N VAL A 634 -49.22 -28.11 22.36
CA VAL A 634 -50.49 -27.65 22.95
C VAL A 634 -50.24 -26.33 23.69
N PRO A 635 -51.27 -25.50 23.97
CA PRO A 635 -51.11 -24.29 24.77
C PRO A 635 -50.37 -24.58 26.08
N THR A 636 -49.17 -24.04 26.22
CA THR A 636 -48.27 -24.31 27.35
C THR A 636 -47.67 -23.00 27.85
N GLN A 637 -47.57 -22.85 29.16
CA GLN A 637 -46.92 -21.73 29.82
C GLN A 637 -45.69 -22.26 30.56
N PHE A 638 -44.55 -21.62 30.40
CA PHE A 638 -43.28 -22.01 31.03
C PHE A 638 -42.91 -20.95 32.09
N PRO A 639 -42.47 -21.34 33.31
CA PRO A 639 -42.08 -20.38 34.34
C PRO A 639 -40.86 -19.54 33.92
N ASP A 640 -40.94 -18.21 34.07
CA ASP A 640 -39.83 -17.27 33.79
C ASP A 640 -39.44 -16.47 35.05
N GLY A 641 -39.22 -17.19 36.15
CA GLY A 641 -38.78 -16.61 37.42
C GLY A 641 -39.74 -15.58 38.01
N THR A 642 -39.34 -14.30 37.98
CA THR A 642 -40.14 -13.15 38.44
C THR A 642 -41.01 -12.50 37.36
N ASN A 643 -40.84 -12.91 36.10
CA ASN A 643 -41.59 -12.36 34.97
C ASN A 643 -42.94 -13.11 34.81
N PRO A 644 -43.89 -12.56 34.02
CA PRO A 644 -45.03 -13.35 33.56
C PRO A 644 -44.57 -14.62 32.83
N PRO A 645 -45.28 -15.77 32.96
CA PRO A 645 -44.89 -17.01 32.30
C PRO A 645 -44.69 -16.84 30.79
N TYR A 646 -43.65 -17.48 30.25
CA TYR A 646 -43.41 -17.49 28.81
C TYR A 646 -44.44 -18.38 28.12
N VAL A 647 -45.21 -17.80 27.19
CA VAL A 647 -46.26 -18.50 26.43
C VAL A 647 -45.87 -18.52 24.94
N PRO A 648 -45.03 -19.46 24.50
CA PRO A 648 -44.65 -19.57 23.10
C PRO A 648 -45.84 -19.97 22.23
N LYS A 649 -45.80 -19.51 20.98
CA LYS A 649 -46.63 -20.00 19.87
C LYS A 649 -45.73 -20.59 18.79
N ASN A 650 -46.30 -21.41 17.91
CA ASN A 650 -45.63 -21.82 16.66
C ASN A 650 -45.68 -20.69 15.62
N PHE A 651 -44.94 -20.85 14.52
CA PHE A 651 -44.81 -19.81 13.47
C PHE A 651 -46.08 -19.66 12.60
N ASP A 652 -46.96 -20.65 12.68
CA ASP A 652 -48.24 -20.80 12.01
C ASP A 652 -49.44 -20.41 12.90
N ASP A 653 -49.18 -19.98 14.15
CA ASP A 653 -50.19 -19.74 15.20
C ASP A 653 -51.02 -20.98 15.63
N GLU A 654 -50.70 -22.20 15.16
CA GLU A 654 -51.46 -23.44 15.41
C GLU A 654 -50.87 -24.36 16.50
N PHE A 655 -51.63 -25.38 16.89
CA PHE A 655 -51.27 -26.40 17.89
C PHE A 655 -51.56 -27.81 17.36
N HIS A 656 -50.52 -28.62 17.17
CA HIS A 656 -50.57 -29.90 16.46
C HIS A 656 -50.85 -31.12 17.37
N GLY A 657 -50.99 -30.92 18.68
CA GLY A 657 -51.31 -31.96 19.66
C GLY A 657 -50.14 -32.95 19.88
N PRO A 658 -50.40 -34.26 20.03
CA PRO A 658 -49.36 -35.26 20.24
C PRO A 658 -48.64 -35.61 18.94
N LEU A 659 -47.36 -35.21 18.82
CA LEU A 659 -46.49 -35.51 17.67
C LEU A 659 -45.15 -36.10 18.10
N ARG A 660 -44.42 -36.72 17.17
CA ARG A 660 -43.09 -37.28 17.44
C ARG A 660 -41.99 -36.21 17.35
N LEU A 661 -40.85 -36.44 17.99
CA LEU A 661 -39.66 -35.58 17.91
C LEU A 661 -39.25 -35.29 16.45
N ARG A 662 -39.22 -36.30 15.58
CA ARG A 662 -38.83 -36.15 14.16
C ARG A 662 -39.63 -35.06 13.40
N PRO A 663 -40.98 -35.10 13.31
CA PRO A 663 -41.75 -34.02 12.71
C PRO A 663 -41.74 -32.72 13.52
N ALA A 664 -41.50 -32.76 14.84
CA ALA A 664 -41.39 -31.54 15.65
C ALA A 664 -40.14 -30.71 15.28
N LEU A 665 -39.01 -31.38 15.09
CA LEU A 665 -37.79 -30.76 14.54
C LEU A 665 -37.95 -30.44 13.04
N GLY A 666 -38.51 -31.37 12.25
CA GLY A 666 -38.67 -31.21 10.80
C GLY A 666 -39.53 -30.01 10.36
N ASN A 667 -40.56 -29.66 11.14
CA ASN A 667 -41.38 -28.46 10.92
C ASN A 667 -40.95 -27.28 11.81
N SER A 668 -39.88 -27.42 12.60
CA SER A 668 -39.34 -26.38 13.47
C SER A 668 -40.36 -25.79 14.45
N TYR A 669 -41.25 -26.61 15.02
CA TYR A 669 -42.23 -26.12 16.00
C TYR A 669 -41.55 -25.59 17.27
N ASN A 670 -42.11 -24.53 17.84
CA ASN A 670 -41.52 -23.80 18.97
C ASN A 670 -41.82 -24.49 20.30
N ILE A 671 -43.08 -24.84 20.57
CA ILE A 671 -43.50 -25.38 21.87
C ILE A 671 -42.84 -26.74 22.17
N PRO A 672 -42.71 -27.69 21.21
CA PRO A 672 -41.98 -28.93 21.43
C PRO A 672 -40.47 -28.72 21.68
N ALA A 673 -39.87 -27.68 21.09
CA ALA A 673 -38.47 -27.34 21.32
C ALA A 673 -38.22 -26.73 22.71
N VAL A 674 -39.17 -25.93 23.23
CA VAL A 674 -39.10 -25.43 24.62
C VAL A 674 -39.28 -26.60 25.61
N LYS A 675 -40.16 -27.56 25.32
CA LYS A 675 -40.29 -28.80 26.12
C LYS A 675 -39.04 -29.70 26.04
N ALA A 676 -38.33 -29.69 24.92
CA ALA A 676 -37.03 -30.36 24.81
C ALA A 676 -35.97 -29.67 25.69
N LEU A 677 -35.94 -28.33 25.73
CA LEU A 677 -35.05 -27.57 26.62
C LEU A 677 -35.40 -27.73 28.10
N GLU A 678 -36.69 -27.81 28.43
CA GLU A 678 -37.19 -28.08 29.79
C GLU A 678 -36.79 -29.50 30.27
N TYR A 679 -36.85 -30.50 29.39
CA TYR A 679 -36.38 -31.85 29.67
C TYR A 679 -34.85 -31.92 29.85
N VAL A 680 -34.09 -31.28 28.95
CA VAL A 680 -32.61 -31.27 28.99
C VAL A 680 -32.07 -30.50 30.18
N GLY A 681 -32.73 -29.39 30.55
CA GLY A 681 -32.20 -28.40 31.49
C GLY A 681 -31.24 -27.42 30.81
N VAL A 682 -31.39 -26.14 31.13
CA VAL A 682 -30.60 -25.06 30.48
C VAL A 682 -29.09 -25.22 30.71
N CYS A 683 -28.67 -25.69 31.89
CA CYS A 683 -27.25 -25.91 32.18
C CYS A 683 -26.64 -27.01 31.29
N ASP A 684 -27.30 -28.16 31.18
CA ASP A 684 -26.77 -29.28 30.37
C ASP A 684 -26.86 -28.99 28.88
N PHE A 685 -27.87 -28.25 28.44
CA PHE A 685 -27.92 -27.70 27.09
C PHE A 685 -26.71 -26.79 26.79
N ILE A 686 -26.35 -25.86 27.69
CA ILE A 686 -25.17 -24.99 27.53
C ILE A 686 -23.88 -25.84 27.54
N ASN A 687 -23.74 -26.77 28.50
CA ASN A 687 -22.60 -27.68 28.59
C ASN A 687 -22.44 -28.54 27.32
N ASN A 688 -23.55 -28.88 26.64
CA ASN A 688 -23.55 -29.64 25.40
C ASN A 688 -23.21 -28.80 24.18
N VAL A 689 -23.76 -27.58 24.06
CA VAL A 689 -23.41 -26.66 22.95
C VAL A 689 -21.92 -26.31 22.99
N GLN A 690 -21.35 -26.07 24.17
CA GLN A 690 -19.91 -25.81 24.35
C GLN A 690 -18.98 -26.94 23.87
N LYS A 691 -19.49 -28.15 23.58
CA LYS A 691 -18.70 -29.24 22.98
C LYS A 691 -18.54 -29.10 21.47
N VAL A 692 -19.37 -28.30 20.80
CA VAL A 692 -19.45 -28.18 19.33
C VAL A 692 -19.09 -26.80 18.79
N GLY A 693 -18.77 -25.83 19.66
CA GLY A 693 -18.37 -24.46 19.34
C GLY A 693 -19.11 -23.41 20.15
#